data_AF-B8RDD3-F1
#
_entry.id   AF-B8RDD3-F1
#
_cell.length_a   1.000
_cell.length_b   1.000
_cell.length_c   1.000
_cell.angle_alpha   90.00
_cell.angle_beta   90.00
_cell.angle_gamma   90.00
#
_symmetry.space_group_name_H-M   'P 1'
#
loop_
_entity.id
_entity.type
_entity.pdbx_description
1 polymer ?
#
loop_
_entity_poly.entity_id
_entity_poly.type
_entity_poly.pdbx_seq_one_letter_code
_entity_poly.pdbx_strand_id
1 'polypeptide(L)'
;MKKRQKIWRGLSVTLLILSQIPFGILVQGETQDTNQALGKVIVKKTGDNATPLGKATFVLKNDNDKSETSHETVEGSGEATFENIKPGDYTLREETAPIGYKKTDKTWKVKVADNGATIIEGMDADKAEKRKEVLNAQYPKSAIYEDTKENYPLVNVEGSKVGEQYKALNPINGKDGRREIAEGWLSKKNTGVNDLDKNKYKIELTVEGKTTVETKELNQPLDVVVLLDNSNSMNNERANNSQRALKAGEAVEKLIDKITSNKDNRVALVTYASTIFDGTEATVSKGVADQNGKALNDSVSWDYHKTTFTATTHNYSYLNLTNDANEVNILKSRIPKEAEHINGDRTLYQFGATFTQKALMKANEILETQSSNARKKLIFHVTDGVPTMSYAINFNPYISTSYQNQFNSFLNKIPDRSGILQEDFIINGDDYQIVKGDGESFKLFSDRKVPVTGGTTQAAYRVPQNQLSVMSNEGYAINSGYIYLYWRDYNWVYPFDPKTKKVSATKQIKTHGEPTTLYFNGNIRPKGYDIFTVGIGVNGDPGATPLEAEKFMQSISSKTENYTNVDDTNKIYDELNKYFKTIVEEKHSIVDGNVTDPMGEMIEFQLKNSQSFTHDDYVLVGNDGSQLKNGVALGGPNSDGGILKDVTVTYDKTSQTIKINHLNLGSGQKVVLTYDVRLKDNYISNKFYNTNNRTTLSPKSEKEPNTIRDFPIPKIRDVREFPVLTISNQKKMGEVEFIKVNKDKHSESLLGAKFQLQIEKDFSGYKQFVPEGSDVTTKNDGKIYFKALQDGNYKLYEISSPDGYIEVKTKPVVTFTIQNGEVTNLKADPNANKNQIGYLEGNGKHLITNTPKRPPGVFPKTGGIGTIVYILVGSTFMILTICSFRRKQL
;
A
#
# COMPACT_ATOMS: atom_id res chain seq x y z
N MET A 1 -46.45 -50.00 12.66
CA MET A 1 -47.80 -49.42 12.56
C MET A 1 -47.82 -48.38 11.43
N LYS A 2 -48.85 -48.50 10.59
CA LYS A 2 -49.40 -47.64 9.51
C LYS A 2 -48.53 -46.47 8.98
N LYS A 3 -48.03 -46.48 7.73
CA LYS A 3 -48.67 -46.35 6.38
C LYS A 3 -49.20 -44.94 6.04
N ARG A 4 -48.83 -44.53 4.81
CA ARG A 4 -49.51 -43.65 3.82
C ARG A 4 -49.20 -42.15 3.97
N GLN A 5 -48.96 -41.36 2.92
CA GLN A 5 -49.21 -41.37 1.46
C GLN A 5 -48.13 -40.42 0.85
N LYS A 6 -47.37 -40.64 -0.23
CA LYS A 6 -47.60 -41.18 -1.59
C LYS A 6 -48.75 -40.49 -2.34
N ILE A 7 -48.42 -39.72 -3.38
CA ILE A 7 -48.76 -39.97 -4.81
C ILE A 7 -48.33 -38.75 -5.64
N TRP A 8 -47.91 -38.79 -6.91
CA TRP A 8 -47.35 -39.76 -7.86
C TRP A 8 -47.52 -39.15 -9.28
N ARG A 9 -46.78 -39.71 -10.25
CA ARG A 9 -46.87 -39.61 -11.73
C ARG A 9 -46.04 -38.48 -12.37
N GLY A 10 -45.19 -38.74 -13.37
CA GLY A 10 -44.82 -39.96 -14.13
C GLY A 10 -43.79 -39.51 -15.19
N LEU A 11 -42.67 -40.23 -15.40
CA LEU A 11 -42.44 -41.28 -16.42
C LEU A 11 -42.95 -40.88 -17.82
N SER A 12 -42.21 -40.94 -18.93
CA SER A 12 -40.92 -41.55 -19.33
C SER A 12 -40.49 -40.84 -20.64
N VAL A 13 -39.25 -40.85 -21.12
CA VAL A 13 -38.57 -41.81 -22.04
C VAL A 13 -37.42 -40.92 -22.60
N THR A 14 -36.12 -41.20 -22.64
CA THR A 14 -35.37 -42.26 -23.36
C THR A 14 -33.89 -42.07 -23.00
N LEU A 15 -33.16 -43.17 -22.85
CA LEU A 15 -31.71 -43.20 -22.65
C LEU A 15 -31.01 -43.25 -24.01
N LEU A 16 -30.11 -42.31 -24.35
CA LEU A 16 -29.11 -42.50 -25.42
C LEU A 16 -27.88 -41.58 -25.25
N ILE A 17 -26.81 -42.19 -24.73
CA ILE A 17 -25.38 -42.05 -25.12
C ILE A 17 -24.59 -40.76 -24.73
N LEU A 18 -23.59 -40.99 -23.87
CA LEU A 18 -22.29 -40.32 -23.66
C LEU A 18 -22.25 -38.80 -23.36
N SER A 19 -22.15 -38.46 -22.08
CA SER A 19 -21.41 -37.28 -21.62
C SER A 19 -20.14 -37.71 -20.90
N GLN A 20 -19.04 -37.90 -21.64
CA GLN A 20 -17.74 -37.54 -21.08
C GLN A 20 -17.67 -36.02 -21.11
N ILE A 21 -17.85 -35.43 -19.94
CA ILE A 21 -17.56 -34.02 -19.70
C ILE A 21 -16.03 -33.93 -19.63
N PRO A 22 -15.32 -33.27 -20.55
CA PRO A 22 -14.06 -32.69 -20.14
C PRO A 22 -14.43 -31.68 -19.06
N PHE A 23 -13.92 -31.90 -17.85
CA PHE A 23 -13.93 -30.92 -16.78
C PHE A 23 -13.22 -29.67 -17.33
N GLY A 24 -13.97 -28.82 -18.01
CA GLY A 24 -13.59 -27.45 -18.29
C GLY A 24 -13.54 -26.79 -16.94
N ILE A 25 -12.34 -26.62 -16.42
CA ILE A 25 -12.05 -25.78 -15.28
C ILE A 25 -12.76 -24.45 -15.54
N LEU A 26 -13.78 -24.17 -14.73
CA LEU A 26 -14.44 -22.88 -14.71
C LEU A 26 -13.43 -21.90 -14.12
N VAL A 27 -12.69 -21.19 -14.98
CA VAL A 27 -11.88 -20.05 -14.58
C VAL A 27 -12.85 -18.95 -14.15
N GLN A 28 -13.24 -18.94 -12.89
CA GLN A 28 -13.77 -17.75 -12.23
C GLN A 28 -12.58 -16.85 -11.90
N GLY A 29 -12.22 -15.96 -12.83
CA GLY A 29 -11.01 -15.17 -12.63
C GLY A 29 -10.76 -14.05 -13.63
N GLU A 30 -11.80 -13.47 -14.24
CA GLU A 30 -11.77 -12.11 -14.80
C GLU A 30 -13.22 -11.71 -15.04
N THR A 31 -13.74 -10.72 -14.30
CA THR A 31 -14.97 -10.04 -14.71
C THR A 31 -14.69 -9.43 -16.07
N GLN A 32 -15.28 -10.00 -17.12
CA GLN A 32 -15.15 -9.55 -18.49
C GLN A 32 -15.39 -8.03 -18.53
N ASP A 33 -14.37 -7.28 -18.96
CA ASP A 33 -14.34 -5.82 -18.97
C ASP A 33 -15.34 -5.33 -20.03
N THR A 34 -16.58 -5.02 -19.63
CA THR A 34 -17.69 -4.65 -20.52
C THR A 34 -17.65 -3.19 -20.96
N ASN A 35 -16.55 -2.47 -20.71
CA ASN A 35 -16.40 -1.07 -21.14
C ASN A 35 -16.31 -1.00 -22.66
N GLN A 36 -17.47 -0.92 -23.31
CA GLN A 36 -17.60 -0.74 -24.74
C GLN A 36 -17.12 0.67 -25.12
N ALA A 37 -16.41 0.76 -26.25
CA ALA A 37 -15.93 2.02 -26.80
C ALA A 37 -17.08 2.80 -27.44
N LEU A 38 -17.85 3.51 -26.61
CA LEU A 38 -19.02 4.27 -27.02
C LEU A 38 -18.74 5.77 -26.98
N GLY A 39 -19.31 6.48 -27.94
CA GLY A 39 -19.23 7.93 -28.08
C GLY A 39 -20.39 8.66 -27.41
N LYS A 40 -20.20 9.97 -27.27
CA LYS A 40 -21.15 10.91 -26.69
C LYS A 40 -21.04 12.25 -27.37
N VAL A 41 -22.17 12.90 -27.63
CA VAL A 41 -22.25 14.28 -28.07
C VAL A 41 -23.44 14.97 -27.42
N ILE A 42 -23.25 16.21 -26.99
CA ILE A 42 -24.35 17.06 -26.54
C ILE A 42 -24.61 18.13 -27.59
N VAL A 43 -25.87 18.39 -27.87
CA VAL A 43 -26.32 19.52 -28.68
C VAL A 43 -26.97 20.54 -27.75
N LYS A 44 -26.48 21.77 -27.76
CA LYS A 44 -27.02 22.87 -26.97
C LYS A 44 -27.70 23.89 -27.88
N LYS A 45 -29.02 24.01 -27.80
CA LYS A 45 -29.79 25.00 -28.56
C LYS A 45 -29.90 26.29 -27.76
N THR A 46 -29.58 27.41 -28.41
CA THR A 46 -29.72 28.73 -27.80
C THR A 46 -30.50 29.70 -28.70
N GLY A 47 -31.06 30.75 -28.11
CA GLY A 47 -31.67 31.88 -28.82
C GLY A 47 -30.77 33.12 -28.76
N ASP A 48 -31.38 34.30 -28.81
CA ASP A 48 -30.68 35.58 -28.63
C ASP A 48 -29.97 35.62 -27.27
N ASN A 49 -28.80 36.27 -27.21
CA ASN A 49 -27.94 36.38 -26.02
C ASN A 49 -27.56 35.02 -25.37
N ALA A 50 -27.46 33.95 -26.16
CA ALA A 50 -27.11 32.60 -25.70
C ALA A 50 -28.09 31.98 -24.68
N THR A 51 -29.34 32.47 -24.65
CA THR A 51 -30.41 31.92 -23.81
C THR A 51 -30.73 30.47 -24.19
N PRO A 52 -30.76 29.50 -23.26
CA PRO A 52 -31.06 28.10 -23.59
C PRO A 52 -32.49 27.88 -24.08
N LEU A 53 -32.66 27.06 -25.11
CA LEU A 53 -33.97 26.74 -25.70
C LEU A 53 -34.31 25.25 -25.58
N GLY A 54 -35.37 24.94 -24.84
CA GLY A 54 -35.95 23.59 -24.80
C GLY A 54 -36.86 23.29 -26.00
N LYS A 55 -37.25 22.03 -26.16
CA LYS A 55 -38.25 21.55 -27.14
C LYS A 55 -37.81 21.61 -28.61
N ALA A 56 -36.50 21.72 -28.88
CA ALA A 56 -35.94 21.44 -30.21
C ALA A 56 -35.67 19.93 -30.32
N THR A 57 -36.09 19.26 -31.40
CA THR A 57 -35.74 17.85 -31.62
C THR A 57 -34.56 17.74 -32.57
N PHE A 58 -33.52 17.01 -32.17
CA PHE A 58 -32.38 16.66 -33.00
C PHE A 58 -32.40 15.18 -33.34
N VAL A 59 -31.90 14.83 -34.52
CA VAL A 59 -31.76 13.45 -34.99
C VAL A 59 -30.30 13.19 -35.34
N LEU A 60 -29.75 12.12 -34.78
CA LEU A 60 -28.45 11.57 -35.15
C LEU A 60 -28.68 10.31 -35.98
N LYS A 61 -28.26 10.35 -37.24
CA LYS A 61 -28.39 9.26 -38.20
C LYS A 61 -27.05 8.57 -38.43
N ASN A 62 -26.99 7.26 -38.30
CA ASN A 62 -25.82 6.50 -38.72
C ASN A 62 -25.73 6.45 -40.25
N ASP A 63 -24.59 6.84 -40.81
CA ASP A 63 -24.44 6.96 -42.26
C ASP A 63 -24.36 5.60 -42.97
N ASN A 64 -24.00 4.52 -42.25
CA ASN A 64 -23.86 3.17 -42.79
C ASN A 64 -25.18 2.41 -42.76
N ASP A 65 -25.73 2.15 -41.57
CA ASP A 65 -26.94 1.31 -41.40
C ASP A 65 -28.26 2.11 -41.49
N LYS A 66 -28.17 3.44 -41.59
CA LYS A 66 -29.30 4.39 -41.68
C LYS A 66 -30.20 4.42 -40.45
N SER A 67 -29.81 3.81 -39.33
CA SER A 67 -30.52 3.94 -38.05
C SER A 67 -30.53 5.39 -37.57
N GLU A 68 -31.62 5.81 -36.94
CA GLU A 68 -31.80 7.16 -36.43
C GLU A 68 -32.15 7.11 -34.94
N THR A 69 -31.50 7.97 -34.16
CA THR A 69 -31.86 8.25 -32.76
C THR A 69 -32.26 9.71 -32.66
N SER A 70 -33.33 10.02 -31.93
CA SER A 70 -33.79 11.39 -31.74
C SER A 70 -33.82 11.78 -30.27
N HIS A 71 -33.46 13.02 -29.99
CA HIS A 71 -33.53 13.59 -28.64
C HIS A 71 -34.03 15.03 -28.71
N GLU A 72 -34.91 15.36 -27.76
CA GLU A 72 -35.41 16.71 -27.56
C GLU A 72 -34.50 17.49 -26.59
N THR A 73 -34.32 18.79 -26.82
CA THR A 73 -33.59 19.65 -25.89
C THR A 73 -34.40 19.90 -24.62
N VAL A 74 -33.75 19.72 -23.48
CA VAL A 74 -34.39 19.84 -22.16
C VAL A 74 -34.66 21.30 -21.80
N GLU A 75 -35.83 21.56 -21.21
CA GLU A 75 -36.23 22.89 -20.74
C GLU A 75 -35.27 23.40 -19.64
N GLY A 76 -34.86 24.66 -19.72
CA GLY A 76 -33.88 25.26 -18.81
C GLY A 76 -32.41 25.08 -19.20
N SER A 77 -31.99 23.88 -19.63
CA SER A 77 -30.59 23.64 -20.07
C SER A 77 -30.38 23.89 -21.56
N GLY A 78 -31.41 23.68 -22.37
CA GLY A 78 -31.35 23.71 -23.83
C GLY A 78 -30.54 22.57 -24.44
N GLU A 79 -30.29 21.50 -23.70
CA GLU A 79 -29.39 20.42 -24.11
C GLU A 79 -30.14 19.16 -24.54
N ALA A 80 -29.72 18.57 -25.66
CA ALA A 80 -30.09 17.22 -26.11
C ALA A 80 -28.83 16.34 -26.07
N THR A 81 -28.88 15.22 -25.34
CA THR A 81 -27.73 14.34 -25.16
C THR A 81 -27.88 13.08 -25.99
N PHE A 82 -26.88 12.79 -26.81
CA PHE A 82 -26.72 11.51 -27.51
C PHE A 82 -25.58 10.76 -26.83
N GLU A 83 -25.89 9.59 -26.26
CA GLU A 83 -24.94 8.73 -25.56
C GLU A 83 -24.99 7.31 -26.12
N ASN A 84 -24.03 6.48 -25.72
CA ASN A 84 -23.92 5.09 -26.17
C ASN A 84 -23.79 4.94 -27.71
N ILE A 85 -23.14 5.92 -28.35
CA ILE A 85 -23.00 5.98 -29.80
C ILE A 85 -21.92 4.99 -30.23
N LYS A 86 -22.24 4.02 -31.09
CA LYS A 86 -21.24 3.05 -31.57
C LYS A 86 -20.21 3.73 -32.48
N PRO A 87 -18.99 3.17 -32.63
CA PRO A 87 -18.03 3.65 -33.63
C PRO A 87 -18.63 3.71 -35.03
N GLY A 88 -18.32 4.77 -35.77
CA GLY A 88 -18.85 5.01 -37.11
C GLY A 88 -19.03 6.50 -37.43
N ASP A 89 -19.56 6.75 -38.62
CA ASP A 89 -19.84 8.08 -39.14
C ASP A 89 -21.35 8.36 -39.09
N TYR A 90 -21.70 9.58 -38.66
CA TYR A 90 -23.08 9.99 -38.41
C TYR A 90 -23.37 11.37 -39.00
N THR A 91 -24.63 11.59 -39.33
CA THR A 91 -25.17 12.90 -39.69
C THR A 91 -26.16 13.38 -38.63
N LEU A 92 -25.84 14.50 -37.98
CA LEU A 92 -26.71 15.20 -37.03
C LEU A 92 -27.51 16.30 -37.76
N ARG A 93 -28.82 16.38 -37.51
CA ARG A 93 -29.70 17.42 -38.05
C ARG A 93 -30.76 17.87 -37.02
N GLU A 94 -31.25 19.09 -37.15
CA GLU A 94 -32.46 19.53 -36.45
C GLU A 94 -33.69 18.99 -37.19
N GLU A 95 -34.63 18.40 -36.47
CA GLU A 95 -35.89 17.88 -37.01
C GLU A 95 -37.01 18.88 -36.78
N THR A 96 -37.12 19.41 -35.55
CA THR A 96 -38.08 20.45 -35.18
C THR A 96 -37.38 21.55 -34.37
N ALA A 97 -37.72 22.80 -34.67
CA ALA A 97 -37.26 23.95 -33.89
C ALA A 97 -38.21 24.24 -32.72
N PRO A 98 -37.73 24.90 -31.64
CA PRO A 98 -38.60 25.41 -30.59
C PRO A 98 -39.68 26.33 -31.16
N ILE A 99 -40.84 26.36 -30.49
CA ILE A 99 -41.94 27.27 -30.85
C ILE A 99 -41.42 28.72 -30.88
N GLY A 100 -41.78 29.46 -31.93
CA GLY A 100 -41.32 30.84 -32.13
C GLY A 100 -39.92 31.00 -32.73
N TYR A 101 -39.23 29.91 -33.11
CA TYR A 101 -37.93 29.96 -33.75
C TYR A 101 -37.91 29.27 -35.12
N LYS A 102 -36.97 29.68 -35.98
CA LYS A 102 -36.77 29.06 -37.30
C LYS A 102 -36.06 27.71 -37.15
N LYS A 103 -36.34 26.77 -38.05
CA LYS A 103 -35.57 25.52 -38.15
C LYS A 103 -34.30 25.78 -38.96
N THR A 104 -33.18 25.19 -38.56
CA THR A 104 -31.95 25.19 -39.35
C THR A 104 -31.91 23.99 -40.31
N ASP A 105 -31.52 24.23 -41.56
CA ASP A 105 -31.27 23.18 -42.56
C ASP A 105 -29.81 22.70 -42.53
N LYS A 106 -28.98 23.27 -41.64
CA LYS A 106 -27.58 22.86 -41.50
C LYS A 106 -27.52 21.45 -40.89
N THR A 107 -26.65 20.61 -41.47
CA THR A 107 -26.31 19.30 -40.94
C THR A 107 -24.86 19.27 -40.46
N TRP A 108 -24.54 18.43 -39.48
CA TRP A 108 -23.19 18.24 -38.96
C TRP A 108 -22.76 16.79 -39.08
N LYS A 109 -21.51 16.57 -39.48
CA LYS A 109 -20.90 15.24 -39.46
C LYS A 109 -20.31 14.96 -38.09
N VAL A 110 -20.72 13.84 -37.49
CA VAL A 110 -20.24 13.37 -36.19
C VAL A 110 -19.53 12.04 -36.42
N LYS A 111 -18.27 11.96 -36.04
CA LYS A 111 -17.44 10.77 -36.16
C LYS A 111 -17.12 10.21 -34.79
N VAL A 112 -17.38 8.92 -34.59
CA VAL A 112 -17.03 8.19 -33.37
C VAL A 112 -15.96 7.18 -33.72
N ALA A 113 -14.77 7.33 -33.13
CA ALA A 113 -13.64 6.41 -33.33
C ALA A 113 -13.82 5.09 -32.57
N ASP A 114 -12.99 4.10 -32.88
CA ASP A 114 -13.02 2.75 -32.27
C ASP A 114 -12.76 2.74 -30.75
N ASN A 115 -12.26 3.84 -30.19
CA ASN A 115 -12.06 4.03 -28.75
C ASN A 115 -13.16 4.90 -28.08
N GLY A 116 -14.22 5.24 -28.82
CA GLY A 116 -15.34 6.08 -28.38
C GLY A 116 -15.11 7.59 -28.53
N ALA A 117 -13.92 8.04 -28.96
CA ALA A 117 -13.67 9.47 -29.15
C ALA A 117 -14.63 10.06 -30.19
N THR A 118 -15.35 11.11 -29.80
CA THR A 118 -16.38 11.74 -30.64
C THR A 118 -15.90 13.10 -31.15
N ILE A 119 -15.93 13.27 -32.47
CA ILE A 119 -15.48 14.50 -33.16
C ILE A 119 -16.62 15.00 -34.05
N ILE A 120 -16.78 16.33 -34.12
CA ILE A 120 -17.72 16.97 -35.04
C ILE A 120 -16.91 17.69 -36.12
N GLU A 121 -17.10 17.33 -37.39
CA GLU A 121 -16.32 17.90 -38.48
C GLU A 121 -16.67 19.39 -38.70
N GLY A 122 -15.63 20.19 -39.00
CA GLY A 122 -15.79 21.63 -39.24
C GLY A 122 -15.99 22.47 -37.97
N MET A 123 -15.89 21.86 -36.78
CA MET A 123 -15.83 22.57 -35.51
C MET A 123 -14.38 22.92 -35.18
N ASP A 124 -14.11 24.19 -34.88
CA ASP A 124 -12.80 24.65 -34.41
C ASP A 124 -12.52 24.01 -33.04
N ALA A 125 -11.55 23.10 -32.98
CA ALA A 125 -11.28 22.26 -31.82
C ALA A 125 -10.87 23.08 -30.57
N ASP A 126 -10.36 24.29 -30.76
CA ASP A 126 -9.92 25.20 -29.69
C ASP A 126 -11.06 26.11 -29.20
N LYS A 127 -12.16 26.21 -29.95
CA LYS A 127 -13.36 26.99 -29.59
C LYS A 127 -14.56 26.14 -29.24
N ALA A 128 -14.48 24.83 -29.45
CA ALA A 128 -15.53 23.90 -29.10
C ALA A 128 -15.60 23.73 -27.58
N GLU A 129 -16.80 23.93 -27.01
CA GLU A 129 -17.05 23.53 -25.63
C GLU A 129 -16.87 22.01 -25.51
N LYS A 130 -15.97 21.58 -24.63
CA LYS A 130 -15.72 20.17 -24.31
C LYS A 130 -16.05 19.94 -22.85
N ARG A 131 -16.68 18.81 -22.55
CA ARG A 131 -16.96 18.37 -21.18
C ARG A 131 -16.38 16.97 -20.98
N LYS A 132 -15.91 16.68 -19.76
CA LYS A 132 -15.43 15.33 -19.40
C LYS A 132 -16.59 14.42 -19.01
N GLU A 133 -16.49 13.15 -19.36
CA GLU A 133 -17.38 12.12 -18.82
C GLU A 133 -17.19 11.95 -17.31
N VAL A 134 -18.14 11.27 -16.68
CA VAL A 134 -18.08 10.96 -15.24
C VAL A 134 -17.37 9.63 -15.05
N LEU A 135 -16.44 9.58 -14.10
CA LEU A 135 -15.83 8.32 -13.67
C LEU A 135 -16.88 7.40 -13.05
N ASN A 136 -16.93 6.14 -13.48
CA ASN A 136 -17.78 5.13 -12.87
C ASN A 136 -17.11 4.52 -11.61
N ALA A 137 -17.92 3.82 -10.81
CA ALA A 137 -17.51 3.12 -9.59
C ALA A 137 -17.18 1.64 -9.80
N GLN A 138 -16.69 1.27 -10.99
CA GLN A 138 -16.33 -0.11 -11.32
C GLN A 138 -14.84 -0.32 -11.15
N TYR A 139 -14.47 -1.25 -10.26
CA TYR A 139 -13.07 -1.52 -9.90
C TYR A 139 -12.79 -3.02 -9.92
N PRO A 140 -11.72 -3.48 -10.60
CA PRO A 140 -11.22 -4.83 -10.40
C PRO A 140 -10.71 -4.97 -8.96
N LYS A 141 -11.21 -5.98 -8.23
CA LYS A 141 -10.85 -6.21 -6.82
C LYS A 141 -9.49 -6.89 -6.64
N SER A 142 -9.06 -7.63 -7.65
CA SER A 142 -7.83 -8.42 -7.61
C SER A 142 -7.29 -8.64 -9.02
N ALA A 143 -6.04 -9.11 -9.10
CA ALA A 143 -5.42 -9.65 -10.29
C ALA A 143 -4.65 -10.93 -9.92
N ILE A 144 -4.06 -11.60 -10.90
CA ILE A 144 -3.46 -12.94 -10.77
C ILE A 144 -1.96 -12.88 -11.11
N TYR A 145 -1.12 -13.57 -10.34
CA TYR A 145 0.27 -13.81 -10.73
C TYR A 145 0.33 -14.92 -11.79
N GLU A 146 1.09 -14.75 -12.87
CA GLU A 146 1.17 -15.80 -13.91
C GLU A 146 1.99 -17.01 -13.47
N ASP A 147 3.02 -16.81 -12.65
CA ASP A 147 3.96 -17.84 -12.18
C ASP A 147 3.33 -18.88 -11.22
N THR A 148 2.43 -18.44 -10.35
CA THR A 148 1.83 -19.23 -9.25
C THR A 148 0.32 -19.39 -9.38
N LYS A 149 -0.33 -18.57 -10.21
CA LYS A 149 -1.79 -18.49 -10.38
C LYS A 149 -2.56 -18.03 -9.13
N GLU A 150 -1.85 -17.50 -8.13
CA GLU A 150 -2.47 -16.93 -6.94
C GLU A 150 -3.00 -15.51 -7.19
N ASN A 151 -4.09 -15.15 -6.50
CA ASN A 151 -4.68 -13.81 -6.55
C ASN A 151 -3.95 -12.85 -5.62
N TYR A 152 -3.81 -11.59 -6.05
CA TYR A 152 -3.44 -10.46 -5.19
C TYR A 152 -4.49 -9.34 -5.26
N PRO A 153 -4.81 -8.69 -4.13
CA PRO A 153 -5.82 -7.64 -4.10
C PRO A 153 -5.32 -6.36 -4.79
N LEU A 154 -6.26 -5.55 -5.28
CA LEU A 154 -6.02 -4.22 -5.80
C LEU A 154 -6.69 -3.18 -4.90
N VAL A 155 -5.97 -2.12 -4.56
CA VAL A 155 -6.41 -1.04 -3.66
C VAL A 155 -6.31 0.31 -4.36
N ASN A 156 -7.20 1.23 -4.00
CA ASN A 156 -7.24 2.57 -4.57
C ASN A 156 -5.97 3.36 -4.22
N VAL A 157 -5.48 4.17 -5.17
CA VAL A 157 -4.38 5.11 -4.93
C VAL A 157 -4.97 6.46 -4.53
N GLU A 158 -4.76 6.89 -3.29
CA GLU A 158 -5.39 8.10 -2.73
C GLU A 158 -5.13 9.37 -3.56
N GLY A 159 -3.91 9.57 -4.06
CA GLY A 159 -3.57 10.71 -4.91
C GLY A 159 -4.28 10.74 -6.27
N SER A 160 -5.03 9.70 -6.62
CA SER A 160 -5.77 9.59 -7.89
C SER A 160 -7.28 9.84 -7.78
N LYS A 161 -7.72 10.39 -6.64
CA LYS A 161 -9.14 10.67 -6.36
C LYS A 161 -9.66 11.84 -7.20
N VAL A 162 -10.80 11.65 -7.86
CA VAL A 162 -11.56 12.66 -8.62
C VAL A 162 -13.03 12.52 -8.24
N GLY A 163 -13.58 13.51 -7.53
CA GLY A 163 -14.88 13.35 -6.85
C GLY A 163 -14.81 12.20 -5.84
N GLU A 164 -15.77 11.28 -5.87
CA GLU A 164 -15.75 10.06 -5.03
C GLU A 164 -15.16 8.82 -5.74
N GLN A 165 -14.48 9.03 -6.87
CA GLN A 165 -13.94 7.94 -7.70
C GLN A 165 -12.42 8.03 -7.81
N TYR A 166 -11.79 6.97 -8.32
CA TYR A 166 -10.33 6.82 -8.36
C TYR A 166 -9.84 6.41 -9.74
N LYS A 167 -8.73 7.01 -10.19
CA LYS A 167 -8.11 6.77 -11.50
C LYS A 167 -6.99 5.73 -11.49
N ALA A 168 -6.45 5.36 -10.32
CA ALA A 168 -5.35 4.40 -10.23
C ALA A 168 -5.54 3.38 -9.09
N LEU A 169 -4.99 2.18 -9.31
CA LEU A 169 -5.01 1.05 -8.38
C LEU A 169 -3.59 0.50 -8.17
N ASN A 170 -3.24 0.21 -6.92
CA ASN A 170 -2.01 -0.46 -6.52
C ASN A 170 -2.28 -1.89 -6.04
N PRO A 171 -1.30 -2.80 -6.16
CA PRO A 171 -1.45 -4.16 -5.69
C PRO A 171 -1.18 -4.33 -4.19
N ILE A 172 -1.71 -5.41 -3.62
CA ILE A 172 -1.49 -5.93 -2.26
C ILE A 172 -2.00 -5.00 -1.15
N ASN A 173 -1.34 -3.85 -0.95
CA ASN A 173 -1.69 -2.90 0.11
C ASN A 173 -1.26 -1.46 -0.28
N GLY A 174 -1.78 -0.47 0.45
CA GLY A 174 -1.49 0.96 0.21
C GLY A 174 -0.17 1.46 0.81
N LYS A 175 0.71 0.58 1.32
CA LYS A 175 1.97 0.92 1.99
C LYS A 175 3.17 0.45 1.18
N ASP A 176 3.68 -0.74 1.49
CA ASP A 176 4.91 -1.29 0.93
C ASP A 176 4.65 -2.14 -0.32
N GLY A 177 3.49 -2.78 -0.42
CA GLY A 177 3.08 -3.56 -1.59
C GLY A 177 4.01 -4.74 -1.90
N ARG A 178 4.58 -5.37 -0.86
CA ARG A 178 5.61 -6.41 -0.99
C ARG A 178 4.99 -7.79 -1.23
N ARG A 179 5.55 -8.51 -2.20
CA ARG A 179 5.38 -9.96 -2.39
C ARG A 179 6.62 -10.67 -1.85
N GLU A 180 6.43 -11.63 -0.95
CA GLU A 180 7.50 -12.52 -0.54
C GLU A 180 7.72 -13.62 -1.59
N ILE A 181 8.99 -13.91 -1.87
CA ILE A 181 9.45 -14.99 -2.75
C ILE A 181 10.55 -15.79 -2.03
N ALA A 182 10.92 -16.94 -2.60
CA ALA A 182 11.98 -17.79 -2.04
C ALA A 182 13.30 -17.00 -1.89
N GLU A 183 13.59 -16.12 -2.84
CA GLU A 183 14.82 -15.36 -2.91
C GLU A 183 14.79 -14.05 -2.11
N GLY A 184 13.66 -13.66 -1.53
CA GLY A 184 13.54 -12.40 -0.80
C GLY A 184 12.19 -11.74 -1.00
N TRP A 185 12.18 -10.46 -1.36
CA TRP A 185 10.96 -9.70 -1.60
C TRP A 185 11.06 -8.87 -2.86
N LEU A 186 9.91 -8.67 -3.50
CA LEU A 186 9.79 -7.74 -4.60
C LEU A 186 8.50 -6.93 -4.47
N SER A 187 8.48 -5.73 -5.02
CA SER A 187 7.28 -4.88 -5.03
C SER A 187 7.22 -4.06 -6.30
N LYS A 188 6.01 -3.68 -6.71
CA LYS A 188 5.80 -2.70 -7.77
C LYS A 188 4.52 -1.92 -7.53
N LYS A 189 4.61 -0.60 -7.51
CA LYS A 189 3.47 0.27 -7.19
C LYS A 189 3.61 1.65 -7.83
N ASN A 190 2.49 2.33 -7.98
CA ASN A 190 2.42 3.76 -8.21
C ASN A 190 2.66 4.50 -6.89
N THR A 191 3.78 5.22 -6.78
CA THR A 191 4.16 5.99 -5.57
C THR A 191 3.78 7.46 -5.64
N GLY A 192 3.44 7.96 -6.82
CA GLY A 192 3.20 9.38 -7.02
C GLY A 192 2.33 9.64 -8.24
N VAL A 193 1.38 10.56 -8.07
CA VAL A 193 0.61 11.12 -9.18
C VAL A 193 1.31 12.43 -9.57
N ASN A 194 2.06 12.39 -10.67
CA ASN A 194 2.85 13.53 -11.13
C ASN A 194 1.94 14.63 -11.72
N ASP A 195 0.92 14.22 -12.49
CA ASP A 195 -0.11 15.10 -13.07
C ASP A 195 -1.36 14.27 -13.33
N LEU A 196 -2.40 14.44 -12.49
CA LEU A 196 -3.61 13.62 -12.55
C LEU A 196 -4.46 13.90 -13.79
N ASP A 197 -4.49 15.15 -14.26
CA ASP A 197 -5.26 15.55 -15.43
C ASP A 197 -4.63 15.05 -16.73
N LYS A 198 -3.30 14.94 -16.76
CA LYS A 198 -2.55 14.38 -17.90
C LYS A 198 -2.20 12.91 -17.75
N ASN A 199 -2.77 12.22 -16.75
CA ASN A 199 -2.54 10.79 -16.51
C ASN A 199 -1.05 10.41 -16.34
N LYS A 200 -0.27 11.25 -15.67
CA LYS A 200 1.16 11.00 -15.41
C LYS A 200 1.35 10.44 -14.01
N TYR A 201 2.05 9.32 -13.94
CA TYR A 201 2.27 8.57 -12.70
C TYR A 201 3.74 8.18 -12.56
N LYS A 202 4.18 7.99 -11.32
CA LYS A 202 5.51 7.53 -10.95
C LYS A 202 5.44 6.09 -10.47
N ILE A 203 6.14 5.20 -11.17
CA ILE A 203 6.23 3.78 -10.82
C ILE A 203 7.48 3.56 -9.97
N GLU A 204 7.34 2.81 -8.89
CA GLU A 204 8.42 2.29 -8.06
C GLU A 204 8.44 0.77 -8.16
N LEU A 205 9.61 0.20 -8.40
CA LEU A 205 9.90 -1.22 -8.37
C LEU A 205 11.02 -1.49 -7.38
N THR A 206 10.85 -2.49 -6.51
CA THR A 206 11.88 -2.87 -5.54
C THR A 206 12.18 -4.35 -5.57
N VAL A 207 13.45 -4.69 -5.32
CA VAL A 207 13.94 -6.07 -5.15
C VAL A 207 14.84 -6.10 -3.93
N GLU A 208 14.60 -7.05 -3.03
CA GLU A 208 15.38 -7.30 -1.83
C GLU A 208 15.77 -8.78 -1.76
N GLY A 209 17.05 -9.06 -1.53
CA GLY A 209 17.58 -10.42 -1.49
C GLY A 209 17.53 -11.09 -0.11
N LYS A 210 18.00 -12.34 -0.06
CA LYS A 210 18.24 -13.17 1.13
C LYS A 210 19.66 -13.73 1.03
N THR A 211 20.29 -13.98 2.18
CA THR A 211 21.57 -14.71 2.24
C THR A 211 21.31 -16.02 2.95
N THR A 212 21.59 -17.12 2.28
CA THR A 212 21.60 -18.45 2.88
C THR A 212 23.04 -18.89 3.10
N VAL A 213 23.20 -19.80 4.05
CA VAL A 213 24.50 -20.41 4.35
C VAL A 213 24.43 -21.88 4.00
N GLU A 214 25.32 -22.33 3.13
CA GLU A 214 25.46 -23.73 2.77
C GLU A 214 26.79 -24.24 3.32
N THR A 215 26.82 -25.47 3.82
CA THR A 215 28.07 -26.05 4.31
C THR A 215 28.96 -26.46 3.15
N LYS A 216 30.28 -26.23 3.30
CA LYS A 216 31.26 -26.62 2.27
C LYS A 216 31.32 -28.14 2.08
N GLU A 217 31.10 -28.89 3.15
CA GLU A 217 31.03 -30.36 3.12
C GLU A 217 29.57 -30.80 2.86
N LEU A 218 29.30 -31.23 1.61
CA LEU A 218 28.13 -32.04 1.22
C LEU A 218 26.75 -31.52 1.64
N ASN A 219 26.59 -30.20 1.83
CA ASN A 219 25.34 -29.57 2.30
C ASN A 219 24.73 -30.24 3.56
N GLN A 220 25.57 -30.78 4.44
CA GLN A 220 25.13 -31.37 5.71
C GLN A 220 24.57 -30.29 6.65
N PRO A 221 23.37 -30.47 7.22
CA PRO A 221 22.83 -29.53 8.20
C PRO A 221 23.70 -29.40 9.46
N LEU A 222 23.69 -28.21 10.05
CA LEU A 222 24.43 -27.89 11.27
C LEU A 222 23.58 -28.11 12.52
N ASP A 223 24.21 -28.63 13.57
CA ASP A 223 23.75 -28.52 14.95
C ASP A 223 24.78 -27.74 15.75
N VAL A 224 24.37 -26.58 16.26
CA VAL A 224 25.28 -25.62 16.89
C VAL A 224 24.87 -25.39 18.34
N VAL A 225 25.82 -25.54 19.27
CA VAL A 225 25.65 -25.07 20.65
C VAL A 225 26.51 -23.83 20.86
N VAL A 226 25.91 -22.74 21.30
CA VAL A 226 26.65 -21.54 21.72
C VAL A 226 26.83 -21.60 23.24
N LEU A 227 28.08 -21.60 23.70
CA LEU A 227 28.45 -21.37 25.10
C LEU A 227 28.74 -19.89 25.30
N LEU A 228 28.04 -19.26 26.23
CA LEU A 228 28.21 -17.84 26.53
C LEU A 228 28.51 -17.65 28.02
N ASP A 229 29.72 -17.17 28.31
CA ASP A 229 30.11 -16.74 29.65
C ASP A 229 29.29 -15.52 30.07
N ASN A 230 28.75 -15.57 31.28
CA ASN A 230 28.05 -14.46 31.94
C ASN A 230 28.52 -14.30 33.39
N SER A 231 29.80 -14.58 33.64
CA SER A 231 30.48 -14.31 34.90
C SER A 231 30.48 -12.81 35.23
N ASN A 232 30.79 -12.45 36.48
CA ASN A 232 30.76 -11.07 36.95
C ASN A 232 31.72 -10.14 36.18
N SER A 233 32.77 -10.67 35.55
CA SER A 233 33.71 -9.89 34.74
C SER A 233 33.12 -9.42 33.41
N MET A 234 32.04 -10.06 32.95
CA MET A 234 31.31 -9.68 31.74
C MET A 234 30.45 -8.41 31.94
N ASN A 235 30.24 -7.96 33.18
CA ASN A 235 29.41 -6.79 33.47
C ASN A 235 29.86 -5.56 32.66
N ASN A 236 28.91 -4.80 32.14
CA ASN A 236 29.20 -3.77 31.13
C ASN A 236 30.06 -2.61 31.63
N GLU A 237 30.13 -2.37 32.94
CA GLU A 237 30.97 -1.34 33.56
C GLU A 237 32.44 -1.79 33.74
N ARG A 238 32.69 -3.11 33.72
CA ARG A 238 34.02 -3.69 33.91
C ARG A 238 34.94 -3.41 32.72
N ALA A 239 36.25 -3.48 33.00
CA ALA A 239 37.32 -3.21 32.04
C ALA A 239 37.12 -1.87 31.31
N ASN A 240 36.94 -0.79 32.08
CA ASN A 240 36.76 0.57 31.59
C ASN A 240 35.54 0.72 30.65
N ASN A 241 34.38 0.26 31.10
CA ASN A 241 33.11 0.33 30.35
C ASN A 241 33.20 -0.31 28.95
N SER A 242 33.90 -1.43 28.85
CA SER A 242 34.09 -2.14 27.57
C SER A 242 32.83 -2.84 27.04
N GLN A 243 31.73 -2.87 27.82
CA GLN A 243 30.43 -3.42 27.44
C GLN A 243 30.47 -4.89 27.01
N ARG A 244 31.22 -5.74 27.74
CA ARG A 244 31.47 -7.14 27.34
C ARG A 244 30.19 -7.95 27.16
N ALA A 245 29.30 -8.00 28.16
CA ALA A 245 28.03 -8.74 28.09
C ALA A 245 27.15 -8.25 26.94
N LEU A 246 26.99 -6.93 26.78
CA LEU A 246 26.20 -6.36 25.71
C LEU A 246 26.74 -6.77 24.33
N LYS A 247 28.04 -6.56 24.09
CA LYS A 247 28.68 -6.84 22.79
C LYS A 247 28.77 -8.32 22.47
N ALA A 248 29.06 -9.16 23.46
CA ALA A 248 29.03 -10.61 23.32
C ALA A 248 27.61 -11.09 23.01
N GLY A 249 26.60 -10.60 23.73
CA GLY A 249 25.21 -10.95 23.49
C GLY A 249 24.73 -10.50 22.10
N GLU A 250 25.05 -9.29 21.65
CA GLU A 250 24.75 -8.81 20.29
C GLU A 250 25.44 -9.68 19.22
N ALA A 251 26.69 -10.08 19.45
CA ALA A 251 27.44 -10.93 18.54
C ALA A 251 26.85 -12.35 18.43
N VAL A 252 26.47 -12.95 19.57
CA VAL A 252 25.79 -14.26 19.60
C VAL A 252 24.45 -14.18 18.87
N GLU A 253 23.65 -13.14 19.11
CA GLU A 253 22.35 -12.97 18.44
C GLU A 253 22.50 -12.90 16.92
N LYS A 254 23.46 -12.11 16.41
CA LYS A 254 23.78 -12.05 14.98
C LYS A 254 24.27 -13.38 14.42
N LEU A 255 25.08 -14.13 15.18
CA LEU A 255 25.54 -15.46 14.78
C LEU A 255 24.35 -16.43 14.67
N ILE A 256 23.42 -16.42 15.62
CA ILE A 256 22.21 -17.25 15.61
C ILE A 256 21.34 -16.93 14.39
N ASP A 257 21.09 -15.65 14.10
CA ASP A 257 20.34 -15.23 12.90
C ASP A 257 21.02 -15.75 11.62
N LYS A 258 22.35 -15.72 11.59
CA LYS A 258 23.12 -16.22 10.44
C LYS A 258 23.09 -17.73 10.29
N ILE A 259 23.17 -18.49 11.39
CA ILE A 259 23.09 -19.96 11.36
C ILE A 259 21.70 -20.40 10.89
N THR A 260 20.65 -19.79 11.45
CA THR A 260 19.25 -20.16 11.22
C THR A 260 18.65 -19.57 9.95
N SER A 261 19.42 -18.79 9.17
CA SER A 261 19.01 -18.37 7.83
C SER A 261 18.86 -19.56 6.87
N ASN A 262 19.56 -20.65 7.15
CA ASN A 262 19.28 -21.97 6.60
C ASN A 262 18.35 -22.74 7.56
N LYS A 263 17.14 -23.07 7.08
CA LYS A 263 16.08 -23.70 7.87
C LYS A 263 16.43 -25.11 8.37
N ASP A 264 17.43 -25.76 7.78
CA ASP A 264 17.86 -27.09 8.21
C ASP A 264 18.80 -27.05 9.43
N ASN A 265 19.40 -25.89 9.73
CA ASN A 265 20.34 -25.74 10.84
C ASN A 265 19.61 -25.55 12.16
N ARG A 266 20.09 -26.19 13.22
CA ARG A 266 19.55 -26.06 14.59
C ARG A 266 20.54 -25.41 15.52
N VAL A 267 20.03 -24.68 16.49
CA VAL A 267 20.80 -23.95 17.51
C VAL A 267 20.34 -24.28 18.93
N ALA A 268 21.26 -24.25 19.87
CA ALA A 268 21.01 -24.25 21.32
C ALA A 268 21.95 -23.23 21.99
N LEU A 269 21.56 -22.73 23.17
CA LEU A 269 22.29 -21.73 23.93
C LEU A 269 22.50 -22.21 25.37
N VAL A 270 23.74 -22.14 25.84
CA VAL A 270 24.11 -22.44 27.22
C VAL A 270 24.86 -21.23 27.77
N THR A 271 24.19 -20.47 28.62
CA THR A 271 24.82 -19.39 29.36
C THR A 271 25.32 -19.92 30.70
N TYR A 272 26.55 -19.58 31.08
CA TYR A 272 27.16 -20.11 32.29
C TYR A 272 27.97 -19.08 33.06
N ALA A 273 28.15 -19.36 34.34
CA ALA A 273 29.10 -18.71 35.23
C ALA A 273 29.57 -19.74 36.27
N SER A 274 29.21 -19.60 37.56
CA SER A 274 29.45 -20.64 38.58
C SER A 274 28.63 -21.91 38.36
N THR A 275 27.54 -21.82 37.59
CA THR A 275 26.66 -22.91 37.17
C THR A 275 26.07 -22.55 35.80
N ILE A 276 25.16 -23.38 35.27
CA ILE A 276 24.36 -23.03 34.10
C ILE A 276 23.22 -22.09 34.52
N PHE A 277 23.03 -21.00 33.78
CA PHE A 277 21.93 -20.05 34.00
C PHE A 277 20.73 -20.47 33.14
N ASP A 278 19.90 -21.36 33.68
CA ASP A 278 18.78 -22.01 32.99
C ASP A 278 17.42 -21.79 33.70
N GLY A 279 17.36 -20.92 34.70
CA GLY A 279 16.14 -20.64 35.45
C GLY A 279 15.88 -21.59 36.62
N THR A 280 16.81 -22.50 36.91
CA THR A 280 16.67 -23.43 38.05
C THR A 280 17.34 -22.88 39.31
N GLU A 281 16.96 -23.44 40.45
CA GLU A 281 17.62 -23.17 41.73
C GLU A 281 19.01 -23.82 41.74
N ALA A 282 20.01 -23.05 42.16
CA ALA A 282 21.38 -23.52 42.33
C ALA A 282 21.92 -23.09 43.69
N THR A 283 22.90 -23.83 44.20
CA THR A 283 23.61 -23.49 45.44
C THR A 283 25.12 -23.39 45.17
N VAL A 284 25.78 -22.40 45.79
CA VAL A 284 27.24 -22.23 45.77
C VAL A 284 27.80 -22.07 47.17
N SER A 285 28.98 -22.64 47.41
CA SER A 285 29.75 -22.47 48.64
C SER A 285 30.67 -21.25 48.54
N LYS A 286 30.80 -20.48 49.62
CA LYS A 286 31.64 -19.28 49.73
C LYS A 286 32.31 -19.20 51.10
N GLY A 287 33.18 -18.20 51.23
CA GLY A 287 33.84 -17.82 52.48
C GLY A 287 35.13 -18.56 52.74
N VAL A 288 35.63 -18.41 53.95
CA VAL A 288 36.90 -18.95 54.46
C VAL A 288 36.62 -19.95 55.58
N ALA A 289 37.67 -20.46 56.21
CA ALA A 289 37.57 -21.33 57.37
C ALA A 289 38.57 -20.96 58.46
N ASP A 290 38.34 -21.45 59.67
CA ASP A 290 39.35 -21.47 60.72
C ASP A 290 40.36 -22.63 60.50
N GLN A 291 41.33 -22.76 61.43
CA GLN A 291 42.37 -23.80 61.35
C GLN A 291 41.84 -25.25 61.41
N ASN A 292 40.61 -25.46 61.88
CA ASN A 292 39.97 -26.77 61.98
C ASN A 292 39.09 -27.07 60.74
N GLY A 293 38.96 -26.10 59.83
CA GLY A 293 38.10 -26.20 58.65
C GLY A 293 36.65 -25.79 58.90
N LYS A 294 36.32 -25.15 60.04
CA LYS A 294 34.97 -24.63 60.29
C LYS A 294 34.76 -23.37 59.47
N ALA A 295 33.76 -23.38 58.58
CA ALA A 295 33.53 -22.32 57.62
C ALA A 295 32.95 -21.05 58.27
N LEU A 296 33.34 -19.89 57.75
CA LEU A 296 32.75 -18.58 58.05
C LEU A 296 32.85 -17.66 56.82
N ASN A 297 31.89 -16.74 56.67
CA ASN A 297 31.97 -15.66 55.68
C ASN A 297 32.57 -14.42 56.33
N ASP A 298 33.71 -13.97 55.85
CA ASP A 298 34.43 -12.79 56.36
C ASP A 298 34.05 -11.49 55.62
N SER A 299 33.13 -11.56 54.65
CA SER A 299 32.61 -10.39 53.95
C SER A 299 31.80 -9.50 54.90
N VAL A 300 32.10 -8.20 54.91
CA VAL A 300 31.41 -7.20 55.74
C VAL A 300 29.91 -7.05 55.45
N SER A 301 29.43 -7.54 54.31
CA SER A 301 28.03 -7.39 53.91
C SER A 301 27.17 -8.62 54.18
N TRP A 302 27.75 -9.70 54.73
CA TRP A 302 27.04 -10.94 54.99
C TRP A 302 27.30 -11.40 56.42
N ASP A 303 26.30 -12.06 57.01
CA ASP A 303 26.50 -12.75 58.29
C ASP A 303 27.56 -13.85 58.15
N TYR A 304 28.34 -14.10 59.20
CA TYR A 304 29.42 -15.07 59.14
C TYR A 304 28.95 -16.51 58.92
N HIS A 305 27.68 -16.83 59.19
CA HIS A 305 27.08 -18.11 58.84
C HIS A 305 26.76 -18.26 57.35
N LYS A 306 26.80 -17.18 56.56
CA LYS A 306 26.40 -17.18 55.15
C LYS A 306 27.51 -17.77 54.26
N THR A 307 27.83 -19.04 54.48
CA THR A 307 28.88 -19.78 53.77
C THR A 307 28.36 -20.55 52.56
N THR A 308 27.05 -20.49 52.32
CA THR A 308 26.38 -20.95 51.09
C THR A 308 25.32 -19.95 50.66
N PHE A 309 25.09 -19.89 49.36
CA PHE A 309 24.04 -19.09 48.74
C PHE A 309 23.22 -20.00 47.85
N THR A 310 21.90 -19.91 47.97
CA THR A 310 20.93 -20.63 47.15
C THR A 310 20.02 -19.60 46.51
N ALA A 311 19.88 -19.66 45.19
CA ALA A 311 19.05 -18.74 44.42
C ALA A 311 18.60 -19.39 43.12
N THR A 312 17.46 -18.95 42.59
CA THR A 312 17.05 -19.23 41.22
C THR A 312 17.91 -18.41 40.27
N THR A 313 18.61 -19.09 39.36
CA THR A 313 19.40 -18.43 38.32
C THR A 313 18.49 -17.72 37.31
N HIS A 314 19.02 -16.74 36.59
CA HIS A 314 18.33 -16.24 35.39
C HIS A 314 18.18 -17.35 34.36
N ASN A 315 17.09 -17.34 33.59
CA ASN A 315 16.89 -18.28 32.49
C ASN A 315 17.49 -17.73 31.19
N TYR A 316 18.81 -17.77 31.11
CA TYR A 316 19.57 -17.30 29.95
C TYR A 316 19.91 -18.40 28.93
N SER A 317 19.53 -19.65 29.23
CA SER A 317 19.81 -20.80 28.39
C SER A 317 18.59 -21.29 27.61
N TYR A 318 18.84 -21.90 26.46
CA TYR A 318 17.88 -22.67 25.69
C TYR A 318 18.53 -24.02 25.35
N LEU A 319 18.21 -25.04 26.15
CA LEU A 319 18.98 -26.28 26.20
C LEU A 319 18.54 -27.34 25.17
N ASN A 320 17.65 -26.98 24.24
CA ASN A 320 17.17 -27.86 23.18
C ASN A 320 17.65 -27.35 21.81
N LEU A 321 18.19 -28.23 20.95
CA LEU A 321 18.52 -27.90 19.57
C LEU A 321 17.22 -27.64 18.78
N THR A 322 17.06 -26.42 18.28
CA THR A 322 15.85 -26.00 17.55
C THR A 322 16.15 -25.27 16.25
N ASN A 323 15.27 -25.45 15.27
CA ASN A 323 15.14 -24.64 14.06
C ASN A 323 13.71 -24.07 13.89
N ASP A 324 12.84 -24.24 14.90
CA ASP A 324 11.52 -23.61 14.90
C ASP A 324 11.68 -22.10 15.11
N ALA A 325 11.06 -21.30 14.25
CA ALA A 325 11.26 -19.85 14.25
C ALA A 325 10.78 -19.19 15.57
N ASN A 326 9.73 -19.72 16.21
CA ASN A 326 9.26 -19.19 17.49
C ASN A 326 10.21 -19.55 18.61
N GLU A 327 10.69 -20.80 18.64
CA GLU A 327 11.68 -21.25 19.61
C GLU A 327 13.03 -20.54 19.47
N VAL A 328 13.48 -20.27 18.24
CA VAL A 328 14.68 -19.45 17.98
C VAL A 328 14.50 -18.02 18.52
N ASN A 329 13.31 -17.43 18.39
CA ASN A 329 13.03 -16.12 18.98
C ASN A 329 13.05 -16.17 20.52
N ILE A 330 12.54 -17.25 21.13
CA ILE A 330 12.64 -17.47 22.59
C ILE A 330 14.12 -17.58 22.99
N LEU A 331 14.92 -18.38 22.28
CA LEU A 331 16.36 -18.49 22.52
C LEU A 331 17.05 -17.13 22.46
N LYS A 332 16.79 -16.32 21.41
CA LYS A 332 17.40 -14.98 21.28
C LYS A 332 17.00 -14.05 22.42
N SER A 333 15.74 -14.11 22.87
CA SER A 333 15.27 -13.30 24.01
C SER A 333 15.95 -13.64 25.35
N ARG A 334 16.55 -14.82 25.46
CA ARG A 334 17.29 -15.28 26.64
C ARG A 334 18.78 -14.94 26.60
N ILE A 335 19.30 -14.43 25.48
CA ILE A 335 20.71 -14.02 25.41
C ILE A 335 20.93 -12.84 26.36
N PRO A 336 21.77 -12.98 27.40
CA PRO A 336 22.03 -11.89 28.34
C PRO A 336 22.75 -10.74 27.65
N LYS A 337 22.40 -9.52 28.04
CA LYS A 337 23.08 -8.29 27.63
C LYS A 337 23.74 -7.57 28.81
N GLU A 338 23.70 -8.18 30.00
CA GLU A 338 24.28 -7.69 31.23
C GLU A 338 24.68 -8.89 32.12
N ALA A 339 25.72 -8.70 32.93
CA ALA A 339 26.09 -9.61 34.00
C ALA A 339 25.98 -8.91 35.37
N GLU A 340 25.96 -9.69 36.44
CA GLU A 340 25.68 -9.18 37.78
C GLU A 340 26.69 -8.11 38.23
N HIS A 341 26.16 -7.03 38.77
CA HIS A 341 26.95 -5.96 39.35
C HIS A 341 27.11 -6.18 40.87
N ILE A 342 28.28 -5.84 41.44
CA ILE A 342 28.56 -6.08 42.87
C ILE A 342 27.61 -5.31 43.82
N ASN A 343 27.05 -4.20 43.34
CA ASN A 343 26.04 -3.40 44.03
C ASN A 343 24.61 -3.61 43.50
N GLY A 344 24.42 -4.59 42.60
CA GLY A 344 23.11 -5.02 42.08
C GLY A 344 22.52 -6.14 42.94
N ASP A 345 22.13 -7.26 42.33
CA ASP A 345 21.75 -8.46 43.09
C ASP A 345 23.00 -9.15 43.66
N ARG A 346 23.30 -8.81 44.91
CA ARG A 346 24.47 -9.33 45.62
C ARG A 346 24.40 -10.84 45.88
N THR A 347 23.22 -11.45 45.83
CA THR A 347 23.04 -12.90 45.97
C THR A 347 23.44 -13.58 44.65
N LEU A 348 22.91 -13.12 43.53
CA LEU A 348 23.26 -13.66 42.21
C LEU A 348 24.71 -13.37 41.82
N TYR A 349 25.30 -12.27 42.30
CA TYR A 349 26.74 -12.01 42.19
C TYR A 349 27.60 -13.17 42.70
N GLN A 350 27.13 -13.94 43.70
CA GLN A 350 27.87 -15.09 44.22
C GLN A 350 27.98 -16.24 43.20
N PHE A 351 27.12 -16.25 42.19
CA PHE A 351 27.08 -17.23 41.11
C PHE A 351 27.83 -16.78 39.85
N GLY A 352 28.55 -15.66 39.91
CA GLY A 352 29.26 -15.08 38.77
C GLY A 352 30.74 -15.47 38.65
N ALA A 353 31.14 -16.68 39.04
CA ALA A 353 32.48 -17.23 38.76
C ALA A 353 32.55 -17.86 37.35
N THR A 354 33.61 -18.61 37.04
CA THR A 354 33.82 -19.21 35.72
C THR A 354 34.00 -20.74 35.82
N PHE A 355 32.91 -21.49 35.67
CA PHE A 355 32.91 -22.96 35.69
C PHE A 355 32.84 -23.55 34.27
N THR A 356 33.91 -23.32 33.49
CA THR A 356 33.98 -23.71 32.08
C THR A 356 33.74 -25.19 31.82
N GLN A 357 34.23 -26.08 32.71
CA GLN A 357 34.03 -27.53 32.55
C GLN A 357 32.54 -27.90 32.54
N LYS A 358 31.72 -27.30 33.41
CA LYS A 358 30.27 -27.59 33.47
C LYS A 358 29.54 -27.10 32.21
N ALA A 359 29.95 -25.96 31.66
CA ALA A 359 29.43 -25.47 30.38
C ALA A 359 29.76 -26.43 29.23
N LEU A 360 31.02 -26.87 29.12
CA LEU A 360 31.47 -27.84 28.13
C LEU A 360 30.74 -29.18 28.25
N MET A 361 30.53 -29.66 29.49
CA MET A 361 29.71 -30.86 29.76
C MET A 361 28.29 -30.71 29.21
N LYS A 362 27.64 -29.56 29.46
CA LYS A 362 26.27 -29.31 29.00
C LYS A 362 26.20 -29.22 27.46
N ALA A 363 27.15 -28.59 26.80
CA ALA A 363 27.20 -28.58 25.34
C ALA A 363 27.39 -29.98 24.76
N ASN A 364 28.27 -30.79 25.36
CA ASN A 364 28.46 -32.17 24.95
C ASN A 364 27.18 -33.00 25.13
N GLU A 365 26.52 -32.89 26.29
CA GLU A 365 25.26 -33.57 26.58
C GLU A 365 24.18 -33.24 25.54
N ILE A 366 24.00 -31.96 25.19
CA ILE A 366 23.02 -31.53 24.17
C ILE A 366 23.35 -32.18 22.83
N LEU A 367 24.60 -32.11 22.37
CA LEU A 367 24.99 -32.67 21.08
C LEU A 367 24.87 -34.19 21.06
N GLU A 368 25.28 -34.89 22.12
CA GLU A 368 25.21 -36.35 22.18
C GLU A 368 23.77 -36.87 22.22
N THR A 369 22.88 -36.18 22.93
CA THR A 369 21.50 -36.65 23.15
C THR A 369 20.52 -36.18 22.08
N GLN A 370 20.80 -35.06 21.40
CA GLN A 370 19.85 -34.42 20.48
C GLN A 370 20.36 -34.31 19.04
N SER A 371 21.66 -34.51 18.78
CA SER A 371 22.23 -34.55 17.43
C SER A 371 22.36 -35.99 16.92
N SER A 372 22.94 -36.16 15.72
CA SER A 372 23.25 -37.46 15.13
C SER A 372 24.51 -37.39 14.27
N ASN A 373 24.97 -38.53 13.77
CA ASN A 373 26.12 -38.60 12.85
C ASN A 373 25.82 -38.02 11.46
N ALA A 374 24.55 -37.83 11.09
CA ALA A 374 24.15 -37.23 9.82
C ALA A 374 24.32 -35.69 9.79
N ARG A 375 24.69 -35.08 10.93
CA ARG A 375 24.73 -33.63 11.11
C ARG A 375 26.12 -33.21 11.57
N LYS A 376 26.59 -32.08 11.05
CA LYS A 376 27.84 -31.46 11.48
C LYS A 376 27.59 -30.76 12.82
N LYS A 377 28.46 -31.01 13.80
CA LYS A 377 28.29 -30.57 15.19
C LYS A 377 29.32 -29.50 15.53
N LEU A 378 28.84 -28.34 15.98
CA LEU A 378 29.66 -27.17 16.25
C LEU A 378 29.42 -26.66 17.67
N ILE A 379 30.49 -26.14 18.28
CA ILE A 379 30.42 -25.35 19.52
C ILE A 379 31.09 -24.00 19.26
N PHE A 380 30.39 -22.91 19.55
CA PHE A 380 30.97 -21.57 19.65
C PHE A 380 31.00 -21.16 21.11
N HIS A 381 32.19 -20.93 21.66
CA HIS A 381 32.41 -20.56 23.04
C HIS A 381 32.91 -19.13 23.14
N VAL A 382 32.13 -18.25 23.76
CA VAL A 382 32.50 -16.86 24.04
C VAL A 382 32.74 -16.71 25.52
N THR A 383 33.95 -16.25 25.91
CA THR A 383 34.35 -16.13 27.32
C THR A 383 35.36 -15.01 27.53
N ASP A 384 35.40 -14.41 28.71
CA ASP A 384 36.36 -13.36 29.07
C ASP A 384 37.37 -13.80 30.15
N GLY A 385 37.31 -15.06 30.61
CA GLY A 385 38.08 -15.53 31.77
C GLY A 385 38.47 -17.00 31.73
N VAL A 386 39.57 -17.33 32.40
CA VAL A 386 40.00 -18.72 32.64
C VAL A 386 39.12 -19.38 33.71
N PRO A 387 39.02 -20.73 33.77
CA PRO A 387 38.20 -21.40 34.76
C PRO A 387 38.71 -21.12 36.17
N THR A 388 37.78 -20.82 37.06
CA THR A 388 38.01 -20.62 38.50
C THR A 388 37.22 -21.63 39.35
N MET A 389 36.58 -22.59 38.68
CA MET A 389 35.90 -23.74 39.26
C MET A 389 36.09 -24.96 38.36
N SER A 390 36.14 -26.15 38.95
CA SER A 390 36.26 -27.42 38.23
C SER A 390 35.64 -28.57 39.04
N TYR A 391 35.20 -29.65 38.38
CA TYR A 391 34.93 -30.90 39.09
C TYR A 391 36.23 -31.55 39.56
N ALA A 392 36.14 -32.30 40.67
CA ALA A 392 37.28 -33.02 41.23
C ALA A 392 37.54 -34.32 40.47
N ILE A 393 38.82 -34.60 40.15
CA ILE A 393 39.24 -35.95 39.75
C ILE A 393 39.08 -36.87 40.97
N ASN A 394 38.46 -38.03 40.77
CA ASN A 394 38.04 -38.96 41.80
C ASN A 394 39.20 -39.84 42.31
N PHE A 395 40.20 -39.20 42.91
CA PHE A 395 41.28 -39.90 43.60
C PHE A 395 40.75 -40.68 44.80
N ASN A 396 41.22 -41.92 44.98
CA ASN A 396 40.85 -42.76 46.11
C ASN A 396 41.92 -42.67 47.22
N PRO A 397 41.63 -42.05 48.37
CA PRO A 397 42.58 -41.92 49.48
C PRO A 397 42.70 -43.19 50.33
N TYR A 398 41.88 -44.23 50.07
CA TYR A 398 41.78 -45.43 50.90
C TYR A 398 42.51 -46.65 50.31
N ILE A 399 43.21 -46.47 49.19
CA ILE A 399 44.05 -47.51 48.57
C ILE A 399 45.53 -47.16 48.69
N SER A 400 46.38 -48.18 48.70
CA SER A 400 47.84 -48.01 48.84
C SER A 400 48.53 -47.44 47.59
N THR A 401 47.86 -47.47 46.43
CA THR A 401 48.37 -46.95 45.16
C THR A 401 48.60 -45.45 45.24
N SER A 402 49.81 -44.98 44.87
CA SER A 402 50.13 -43.55 44.83
C SER A 402 49.19 -42.78 43.90
N TYR A 403 48.91 -41.51 44.22
CA TYR A 403 48.04 -40.67 43.41
C TYR A 403 48.54 -40.48 41.97
N GLN A 404 49.86 -40.50 41.73
CA GLN A 404 50.39 -40.50 40.36
C GLN A 404 50.04 -41.77 39.60
N ASN A 405 50.10 -42.95 40.23
CA ASN A 405 49.72 -44.20 39.57
C ASN A 405 48.20 -44.27 39.33
N GLN A 406 47.39 -43.74 40.26
CA GLN A 406 45.95 -43.57 40.03
C GLN A 406 45.68 -42.65 38.84
N PHE A 407 46.33 -41.49 38.79
CA PHE A 407 46.23 -40.55 37.67
C PHE A 407 46.61 -41.19 36.33
N ASN A 408 47.74 -41.89 36.28
CA ASN A 408 48.16 -42.63 35.08
C ASN A 408 47.13 -43.71 34.70
N SER A 409 46.50 -44.37 35.67
CA SER A 409 45.43 -45.35 35.41
C SER A 409 44.20 -44.71 34.79
N PHE A 410 43.83 -43.49 35.19
CA PHE A 410 42.74 -42.74 34.55
C PHE A 410 43.09 -42.39 33.10
N LEU A 411 44.31 -41.89 32.85
CA LEU A 411 44.78 -41.57 31.50
C LEU A 411 44.80 -42.80 30.58
N ASN A 412 45.17 -43.97 31.10
CA ASN A 412 45.23 -45.21 30.33
C ASN A 412 43.87 -45.67 29.78
N LYS A 413 42.75 -45.13 30.28
CA LYS A 413 41.42 -45.40 29.73
C LYS A 413 41.15 -44.70 28.40
N ILE A 414 41.91 -43.66 28.07
CA ILE A 414 41.80 -42.92 26.81
C ILE A 414 42.88 -43.40 25.83
N PRO A 415 42.55 -43.66 24.54
CA PRO A 415 43.51 -44.18 23.56
C PRO A 415 44.80 -43.36 23.41
N ASP A 416 44.70 -42.02 23.40
CA ASP A 416 45.85 -41.11 23.28
C ASP A 416 46.46 -40.70 24.64
N ARG A 417 45.89 -41.20 25.74
CA ARG A 417 46.30 -40.92 27.13
C ARG A 417 46.32 -39.43 27.49
N SER A 418 45.55 -38.61 26.79
CA SER A 418 45.59 -37.15 26.94
C SER A 418 44.51 -36.57 27.88
N GLY A 419 43.58 -37.42 28.36
CA GLY A 419 42.42 -36.98 29.13
C GLY A 419 41.91 -38.00 30.15
N ILE A 420 40.84 -37.64 30.85
CA ILE A 420 40.18 -38.46 31.87
C ILE A 420 38.68 -38.57 31.53
N LEU A 421 38.13 -39.79 31.61
CA LEU A 421 36.70 -40.05 31.38
C LEU A 421 35.84 -39.43 32.47
N GLN A 422 34.60 -39.05 32.13
CA GLN A 422 33.65 -38.44 33.08
C GLN A 422 33.40 -39.30 34.33
N GLU A 423 33.43 -40.63 34.22
CA GLU A 423 33.24 -41.57 35.34
C GLU A 423 34.31 -41.45 36.44
N ASP A 424 35.49 -40.91 36.11
CA ASP A 424 36.59 -40.70 37.05
C ASP A 424 36.62 -39.26 37.60
N PHE A 425 35.56 -38.48 37.34
CA PHE A 425 35.30 -37.22 38.04
C PHE A 425 34.17 -37.41 39.06
N ILE A 426 34.23 -36.67 40.16
CA ILE A 426 33.14 -36.62 41.13
C ILE A 426 32.06 -35.68 40.58
N ILE A 427 31.06 -36.25 39.92
CA ILE A 427 29.91 -35.51 39.35
C ILE A 427 28.59 -35.85 40.09
N ASN A 428 28.50 -37.01 40.74
CA ASN A 428 27.30 -37.44 41.45
C ASN A 428 27.22 -36.83 42.85
N GLY A 429 26.60 -35.65 42.95
CA GLY A 429 26.32 -34.93 44.17
C GLY A 429 25.95 -33.47 43.87
N ASP A 430 25.42 -32.75 44.84
CA ASP A 430 25.15 -31.32 44.64
C ASP A 430 26.46 -30.56 44.45
N ASP A 431 26.53 -29.72 43.42
CA ASP A 431 27.73 -28.97 43.04
C ASP A 431 28.48 -28.36 44.24
N TYR A 432 27.77 -27.63 45.10
CA TYR A 432 28.37 -26.88 46.22
C TYR A 432 29.13 -27.75 47.24
N GLN A 433 28.92 -29.07 47.22
CA GLN A 433 29.60 -30.03 48.09
C GLN A 433 30.82 -30.67 47.44
N ILE A 434 30.87 -30.76 46.11
CA ILE A 434 31.83 -31.61 45.38
C ILE A 434 32.77 -30.84 44.46
N VAL A 435 32.39 -29.63 44.02
CA VAL A 435 33.22 -28.82 43.13
C VAL A 435 34.49 -28.34 43.83
N LYS A 436 35.51 -28.06 43.02
CA LYS A 436 36.73 -27.36 43.42
C LYS A 436 36.64 -25.93 42.91
N GLY A 437 37.16 -24.99 43.68
CA GLY A 437 37.07 -23.58 43.32
C GLY A 437 35.74 -22.96 43.72
N ASP A 438 35.74 -21.66 43.98
CA ASP A 438 34.54 -20.85 44.18
C ASP A 438 34.58 -19.52 43.42
N GLY A 439 35.51 -19.35 42.48
CA GLY A 439 35.71 -18.10 41.75
C GLY A 439 36.93 -17.29 42.15
N GLU A 440 37.63 -17.67 43.21
CA GLU A 440 38.76 -16.92 43.75
C GLU A 440 39.97 -16.87 42.81
N SER A 441 40.35 -18.01 42.22
CA SER A 441 41.55 -18.10 41.38
C SER A 441 41.48 -19.24 40.38
N PHE A 442 42.23 -19.12 39.29
CA PHE A 442 42.60 -20.23 38.41
C PHE A 442 43.43 -21.29 39.15
N LYS A 443 44.17 -20.87 40.18
CA LYS A 443 45.05 -21.73 40.97
C LYS A 443 44.31 -22.29 42.19
N LEU A 444 44.63 -23.52 42.51
CA LEU A 444 44.37 -24.12 43.81
C LEU A 444 45.55 -23.82 44.72
N PHE A 445 45.28 -23.53 46.00
CA PHE A 445 46.29 -23.00 46.91
C PHE A 445 47.06 -24.12 47.62
N SER A 446 48.39 -24.09 47.45
CA SER A 446 49.31 -24.94 48.22
C SER A 446 49.46 -24.44 49.66
N ASP A 447 49.59 -23.12 49.83
CA ASP A 447 49.49 -22.48 51.13
C ASP A 447 48.01 -22.28 51.46
N ARG A 448 47.57 -22.89 52.56
CA ARG A 448 46.17 -22.88 52.97
C ARG A 448 45.79 -21.61 53.70
N LYS A 449 46.77 -20.82 54.13
CA LYS A 449 46.55 -19.58 54.89
C LYS A 449 46.10 -18.48 53.94
N VAL A 450 45.05 -17.76 54.32
CA VAL A 450 44.63 -16.57 53.58
C VAL A 450 45.64 -15.46 53.89
N PRO A 451 46.31 -14.87 52.88
CA PRO A 451 47.20 -13.74 53.12
C PRO A 451 46.38 -12.46 53.35
N VAL A 452 46.93 -11.51 54.11
CA VAL A 452 46.40 -10.13 54.14
C VAL A 452 46.54 -9.51 52.74
N THR A 453 45.48 -8.85 52.24
CA THR A 453 45.50 -8.16 50.95
C THR A 453 46.70 -7.21 50.85
N GLY A 454 47.57 -7.45 49.86
CA GLY A 454 48.79 -6.64 49.64
C GLY A 454 49.96 -6.95 50.60
N GLY A 455 49.88 -8.00 51.42
CA GLY A 455 50.92 -8.41 52.38
C GLY A 455 51.25 -9.91 52.33
N THR A 456 52.13 -10.35 53.25
CA THR A 456 52.61 -11.74 53.36
C THR A 456 52.19 -12.44 54.64
N THR A 457 51.60 -11.72 55.59
CA THR A 457 51.11 -12.27 56.86
C THR A 457 49.75 -12.94 56.67
N GLN A 458 49.43 -13.89 57.57
CA GLN A 458 48.12 -14.53 57.57
C GLN A 458 47.03 -13.55 58.02
N ALA A 459 45.95 -13.47 57.27
CA ALA A 459 44.76 -12.71 57.61
C ALA A 459 44.04 -13.32 58.83
N ALA A 460 43.41 -12.46 59.61
CA ALA A 460 42.61 -12.88 60.76
C ALA A 460 41.33 -12.06 60.83
N TYR A 461 40.22 -12.75 61.08
CA TYR A 461 38.92 -12.14 61.32
C TYR A 461 38.82 -11.69 62.78
N ARG A 462 38.60 -10.39 63.00
CA ARG A 462 38.41 -9.82 64.34
C ARG A 462 36.98 -10.08 64.80
N VAL A 463 36.81 -10.87 65.86
CA VAL A 463 35.49 -11.22 66.38
C VAL A 463 34.89 -10.02 67.13
N PRO A 464 33.70 -9.53 66.74
CA PRO A 464 33.01 -8.47 67.47
C PRO A 464 32.72 -8.90 68.92
N GLN A 465 32.82 -7.97 69.88
CA GLN A 465 32.66 -8.29 71.31
C GLN A 465 31.29 -8.91 71.63
N ASN A 466 30.23 -8.48 70.94
CA ASN A 466 28.88 -9.04 71.07
C ASN A 466 28.70 -10.43 70.43
N GLN A 467 29.65 -10.89 69.61
CA GLN A 467 29.62 -12.20 68.93
C GLN A 467 30.62 -13.20 69.53
N LEU A 468 31.54 -12.75 70.39
CA LEU A 468 32.62 -13.57 70.94
C LEU A 468 32.11 -14.84 71.63
N SER A 469 31.10 -14.72 72.49
CA SER A 469 30.52 -15.87 73.19
C SER A 469 29.78 -16.82 72.24
N VAL A 470 29.10 -16.29 71.22
CA VAL A 470 28.33 -17.08 70.25
C VAL A 470 29.28 -17.93 69.40
N MET A 471 30.27 -17.29 68.76
CA MET A 471 31.23 -17.98 67.91
C MET A 471 32.11 -18.97 68.69
N SER A 472 32.42 -18.67 69.96
CA SER A 472 33.13 -19.62 70.83
C SER A 472 32.30 -20.88 71.09
N ASN A 473 31.01 -20.73 71.37
CA ASN A 473 30.10 -21.85 71.64
C ASN A 473 29.84 -22.70 70.38
N GLU A 474 29.84 -22.08 69.20
CA GLU A 474 29.74 -22.78 67.93
C GLU A 474 31.02 -23.55 67.55
N GLY A 475 32.11 -23.34 68.27
CA GLY A 475 33.36 -24.10 68.15
C GLY A 475 34.39 -23.51 67.20
N TYR A 476 34.34 -22.20 66.90
CA TYR A 476 35.40 -21.54 66.15
C TYR A 476 36.70 -21.45 66.95
N ALA A 477 37.84 -21.62 66.28
CA ALA A 477 39.16 -21.47 66.88
C ALA A 477 39.53 -19.98 67.08
N ILE A 478 39.11 -19.42 68.22
CA ILE A 478 39.37 -18.02 68.59
C ILE A 478 40.66 -17.92 69.42
N ASN A 479 41.65 -17.17 68.91
CA ASN A 479 42.88 -16.82 69.62
C ASN A 479 42.87 -15.31 69.95
N SER A 480 42.75 -14.97 71.23
CA SER A 480 42.83 -13.59 71.72
C SER A 480 41.87 -12.61 70.99
N GLY A 481 40.67 -13.08 70.66
CA GLY A 481 39.64 -12.30 69.94
C GLY A 481 39.73 -12.33 68.41
N TYR A 482 40.64 -13.13 67.85
CA TYR A 482 40.83 -13.27 66.40
C TYR A 482 40.68 -14.73 65.95
N ILE A 483 40.13 -14.92 64.75
CA ILE A 483 40.10 -16.21 64.05
C ILE A 483 41.08 -16.12 62.88
N TYR A 484 42.13 -16.93 62.87
CA TYR A 484 43.07 -16.99 61.74
C TYR A 484 42.43 -17.67 60.54
N LEU A 485 42.53 -17.03 59.37
CA LEU A 485 41.80 -17.43 58.19
C LEU A 485 42.58 -18.40 57.30
N TYR A 486 41.89 -19.44 56.87
CA TYR A 486 42.35 -20.44 55.93
C TYR A 486 41.38 -20.50 54.75
N TRP A 487 41.90 -20.73 53.55
CA TRP A 487 41.08 -21.09 52.40
C TRP A 487 40.27 -22.34 52.75
N ARG A 488 39.02 -22.43 52.28
CA ARG A 488 38.25 -23.67 52.40
C ARG A 488 38.88 -24.77 51.56
N ASP A 489 38.67 -26.03 51.94
CA ASP A 489 39.42 -27.16 51.39
C ASP A 489 39.11 -27.49 49.92
N TYR A 490 37.98 -27.01 49.39
CA TYR A 490 37.67 -27.05 47.96
C TYR A 490 38.56 -26.12 47.13
N ASN A 491 39.27 -25.16 47.75
CA ASN A 491 40.25 -24.28 47.11
C ASN A 491 41.70 -24.76 47.29
N TRP A 492 41.94 -25.90 47.96
CA TRP A 492 43.29 -26.42 48.18
C TRP A 492 43.80 -27.24 47.00
N VAL A 493 45.12 -27.25 46.82
CA VAL A 493 45.79 -28.28 46.02
C VAL A 493 45.36 -29.66 46.53
N TYR A 494 44.92 -30.52 45.61
CA TYR A 494 44.40 -31.86 45.91
C TYR A 494 45.06 -32.92 45.01
N PRO A 495 45.02 -34.21 45.35
CA PRO A 495 44.37 -34.80 46.52
C PRO A 495 45.13 -34.55 47.83
N PHE A 496 44.41 -34.57 48.94
CA PHE A 496 44.95 -34.56 50.30
C PHE A 496 44.24 -35.64 51.13
N ASP A 497 44.92 -36.17 52.14
CA ASP A 497 44.34 -37.16 53.05
C ASP A 497 43.18 -36.53 53.84
N PRO A 498 41.95 -37.10 53.79
CA PRO A 498 40.78 -36.46 54.39
C PRO A 498 40.84 -36.40 55.92
N LYS A 499 41.66 -37.21 56.59
CA LYS A 499 41.80 -37.23 58.05
C LYS A 499 42.96 -36.36 58.52
N THR A 500 44.16 -36.59 57.98
CA THR A 500 45.39 -35.91 58.40
C THR A 500 45.60 -34.56 57.71
N LYS A 501 44.83 -34.29 56.66
CA LYS A 501 44.97 -33.13 55.78
C LYS A 501 46.35 -33.05 55.12
N LYS A 502 47.16 -34.12 55.08
CA LYS A 502 48.43 -34.11 54.36
C LYS A 502 48.18 -34.09 52.85
N VAL A 503 48.79 -33.13 52.15
CA VAL A 503 48.73 -33.05 50.68
C VAL A 503 49.48 -34.22 50.05
N SER A 504 49.04 -34.66 48.87
CA SER A 504 49.72 -35.70 48.08
C SER A 504 51.22 -35.42 47.92
N ALA A 505 52.04 -36.44 48.13
CA ALA A 505 53.49 -36.38 47.89
C ALA A 505 53.87 -36.69 46.43
N THR A 506 52.90 -37.02 45.56
CA THR A 506 53.13 -37.38 44.15
C THR A 506 52.33 -36.46 43.23
N LYS A 507 51.28 -36.97 42.57
CA LYS A 507 50.42 -36.15 41.71
C LYS A 507 49.65 -35.13 42.56
N GLN A 508 49.65 -33.89 42.09
CA GLN A 508 48.90 -32.78 42.65
C GLN A 508 48.21 -32.05 41.50
N ILE A 509 46.94 -31.70 41.70
CA ILE A 509 46.17 -30.79 40.84
C ILE A 509 46.27 -29.40 41.45
N LYS A 510 46.78 -28.46 40.66
CA LYS A 510 47.16 -27.12 41.13
C LYS A 510 46.38 -26.00 40.46
N THR A 511 45.60 -26.30 39.43
CA THR A 511 44.82 -25.33 38.68
C THR A 511 43.49 -25.94 38.27
N HIS A 512 42.51 -25.10 37.96
CA HIS A 512 41.23 -25.52 37.37
C HIS A 512 41.34 -25.80 35.86
N GLY A 513 42.36 -25.25 35.19
CA GLY A 513 42.63 -25.51 33.78
C GLY A 513 42.96 -26.99 33.51
N GLU A 514 43.84 -27.59 34.31
CA GLU A 514 44.24 -29.00 34.13
C GLU A 514 43.05 -29.99 34.13
N PRO A 515 42.19 -30.06 35.17
CA PRO A 515 41.05 -30.98 35.17
C PRO A 515 40.04 -30.68 34.05
N THR A 516 39.89 -29.40 33.68
CA THR A 516 39.00 -29.00 32.58
C THR A 516 39.51 -29.49 31.22
N THR A 517 40.81 -29.32 30.93
CA THR A 517 41.45 -29.83 29.71
C THR A 517 41.45 -31.36 29.67
N LEU A 518 41.70 -32.03 30.81
CA LEU A 518 41.63 -33.49 30.90
C LEU A 518 40.22 -34.01 30.59
N TYR A 519 39.19 -33.35 31.11
CA TYR A 519 37.81 -33.67 30.78
C TYR A 519 37.53 -33.47 29.29
N PHE A 520 37.94 -32.33 28.72
CA PHE A 520 37.74 -32.02 27.31
C PHE A 520 38.38 -33.09 26.40
N ASN A 521 39.64 -33.44 26.67
CA ASN A 521 40.38 -34.45 25.91
C ASN A 521 39.76 -35.85 26.04
N GLY A 522 39.26 -36.20 27.23
CA GLY A 522 38.69 -37.53 27.48
C GLY A 522 37.29 -37.73 26.90
N ASN A 523 36.49 -36.66 26.80
CA ASN A 523 35.04 -36.79 26.59
C ASN A 523 34.51 -36.02 25.37
N ILE A 524 35.14 -34.90 25.00
CA ILE A 524 34.65 -34.00 23.93
C ILE A 524 35.50 -34.15 22.67
N ARG A 525 36.83 -34.05 22.77
CA ARG A 525 37.75 -34.15 21.63
C ARG A 525 37.52 -35.41 20.77
N PRO A 526 37.27 -36.62 21.34
CA PRO A 526 37.04 -37.82 20.55
C PRO A 526 35.76 -37.78 19.69
N LYS A 527 34.83 -36.84 19.97
CA LYS A 527 33.57 -36.70 19.24
C LYS A 527 33.71 -35.96 17.91
N GLY A 528 34.87 -35.33 17.67
CA GLY A 528 35.18 -34.68 16.39
C GLY A 528 34.33 -33.44 16.09
N TYR A 529 33.86 -32.72 17.12
CA TYR A 529 33.16 -31.46 16.95
C TYR A 529 34.12 -30.35 16.47
N ASP A 530 33.61 -29.41 15.68
CA ASP A 530 34.31 -28.15 15.42
C ASP A 530 34.02 -27.18 16.58
N ILE A 531 35.07 -26.83 17.34
CA ILE A 531 34.94 -26.06 18.57
C ILE A 531 35.79 -24.80 18.43
N PHE A 532 35.11 -23.67 18.43
CA PHE A 532 35.67 -22.34 18.26
C PHE A 532 35.54 -21.55 19.56
N THR A 533 36.62 -20.89 19.97
CA THR A 533 36.66 -20.11 21.21
C THR A 533 37.03 -18.66 20.89
N VAL A 534 36.21 -17.71 21.30
CA VAL A 534 36.47 -16.27 21.22
C VAL A 534 36.65 -15.73 22.63
N GLY A 535 37.90 -15.43 22.97
CA GLY A 535 38.29 -14.79 24.23
C GLY A 535 38.03 -13.28 24.17
N ILE A 536 37.54 -12.66 25.25
CA ILE A 536 37.33 -11.21 25.36
C ILE A 536 38.32 -10.62 26.36
N GLY A 537 39.45 -10.11 25.87
CA GLY A 537 40.49 -9.52 26.72
C GLY A 537 41.05 -10.50 27.75
N VAL A 538 41.13 -11.79 27.41
CA VAL A 538 41.60 -12.85 28.31
C VAL A 538 43.07 -12.61 28.61
N ASN A 539 43.40 -12.42 29.89
CA ASN A 539 44.76 -12.12 30.35
C ASN A 539 45.24 -13.08 31.46
N GLY A 540 44.41 -14.04 31.87
CA GLY A 540 44.70 -14.99 32.94
C GLY A 540 44.22 -14.58 34.33
N ASP A 541 43.60 -13.42 34.48
CA ASP A 541 42.99 -13.06 35.75
C ASP A 541 41.76 -13.93 36.07
N PRO A 542 41.58 -14.35 37.34
CA PRO A 542 42.53 -14.24 38.45
C PRO A 542 43.53 -15.41 38.51
N GLY A 543 44.84 -15.12 38.54
CA GLY A 543 45.87 -16.03 39.04
C GLY A 543 46.58 -16.93 38.02
N ALA A 544 46.17 -16.95 36.76
CA ALA A 544 46.97 -17.47 35.65
C ALA A 544 47.82 -16.34 35.03
N THR A 545 48.87 -16.71 34.32
CA THR A 545 49.55 -15.80 33.38
C THR A 545 48.78 -15.72 32.06
N PRO A 546 48.96 -14.66 31.25
CA PRO A 546 48.37 -14.58 29.91
C PRO A 546 48.70 -15.79 29.04
N LEU A 547 49.93 -16.32 29.12
CA LEU A 547 50.37 -17.48 28.37
C LEU A 547 49.67 -18.78 28.82
N GLU A 548 49.45 -18.97 30.12
CA GLU A 548 48.69 -20.10 30.64
C GLU A 548 47.23 -20.03 30.20
N ALA A 549 46.65 -18.83 30.20
CA ALA A 549 45.29 -18.59 29.75
C ALA A 549 45.10 -18.90 28.26
N GLU A 550 46.00 -18.39 27.40
CA GLU A 550 45.99 -18.68 25.98
C GLU A 550 46.14 -20.18 25.69
N LYS A 551 47.10 -20.85 26.33
CA LYS A 551 47.28 -22.31 26.20
C LYS A 551 46.05 -23.08 26.65
N PHE A 552 45.41 -22.64 27.74
CA PHE A 552 44.19 -23.25 28.21
C PHE A 552 43.06 -23.11 27.18
N MET A 553 42.78 -21.91 26.68
CA MET A 553 41.72 -21.66 25.69
C MET A 553 41.94 -22.43 24.39
N GLN A 554 43.19 -22.50 23.91
CA GLN A 554 43.57 -23.35 22.77
C GLN A 554 43.31 -24.84 23.05
N SER A 555 43.58 -25.32 24.28
CA SER A 555 43.43 -26.73 24.63
C SER A 555 41.99 -27.24 24.62
N ILE A 556 41.02 -26.35 24.87
CA ILE A 556 39.58 -26.62 24.83
C ILE A 556 38.91 -26.22 23.51
N SER A 557 39.71 -25.80 22.52
CA SER A 557 39.28 -25.61 21.14
C SER A 557 39.61 -26.87 20.33
N SER A 558 38.95 -27.10 19.19
CA SER A 558 39.20 -28.32 18.40
C SER A 558 40.59 -28.31 17.76
N LYS A 559 41.15 -27.12 17.51
CA LYS A 559 42.51 -26.88 17.03
C LYS A 559 43.07 -25.59 17.64
N THR A 560 44.38 -25.42 17.62
CA THR A 560 45.06 -24.24 18.16
C THR A 560 44.57 -22.94 17.50
N GLU A 561 44.39 -22.94 16.18
CA GLU A 561 43.91 -21.79 15.40
C GLU A 561 42.43 -21.45 15.63
N ASN A 562 41.68 -22.34 16.29
CA ASN A 562 40.27 -22.14 16.60
C ASN A 562 40.04 -21.33 17.89
N TYR A 563 41.10 -20.78 18.49
CA TYR A 563 41.02 -19.75 19.52
C TYR A 563 41.52 -18.40 18.99
N THR A 564 40.75 -17.34 19.21
CA THR A 564 41.18 -15.95 19.02
C THR A 564 40.81 -15.14 20.27
N ASN A 565 41.75 -14.35 20.78
CA ASN A 565 41.50 -13.40 21.86
C ASN A 565 41.31 -12.00 21.27
N VAL A 566 40.16 -11.37 21.48
CA VAL A 566 39.89 -10.00 21.03
C VAL A 566 40.26 -9.00 22.10
N ASP A 567 40.94 -7.93 21.70
CA ASP A 567 41.27 -6.77 22.53
C ASP A 567 40.19 -5.67 22.48
N ASP A 568 39.35 -5.69 21.44
CA ASP A 568 38.23 -4.78 21.20
C ASP A 568 36.91 -5.56 21.13
N THR A 569 35.97 -5.23 22.01
CA THR A 569 34.67 -5.90 22.12
C THR A 569 33.79 -5.72 20.87
N ASN A 570 34.07 -4.73 20.02
CA ASN A 570 33.35 -4.58 18.74
C ASN A 570 33.72 -5.64 17.71
N LYS A 571 34.86 -6.34 17.88
CA LYS A 571 35.34 -7.38 16.95
C LYS A 571 34.85 -8.79 17.29
N ILE A 572 34.12 -8.98 18.38
CA ILE A 572 33.63 -10.32 18.81
C ILE A 572 32.84 -11.00 17.68
N TYR A 573 31.92 -10.27 17.04
CA TYR A 573 31.13 -10.81 15.94
C TYR A 573 31.97 -11.14 14.71
N ASP A 574 32.97 -10.30 14.39
CA ASP A 574 33.83 -10.53 13.24
C ASP A 574 34.62 -11.83 13.37
N GLU A 575 35.11 -12.14 14.57
CA GLU A 575 35.81 -13.39 14.86
C GLU A 575 34.89 -14.62 14.84
N LEU A 576 33.69 -14.50 15.44
CA LEU A 576 32.67 -15.56 15.33
C LEU A 576 32.30 -15.83 13.87
N ASN A 577 32.10 -14.77 13.09
CA ASN A 577 31.78 -14.84 11.67
C ASN A 577 32.94 -15.41 10.85
N LYS A 578 34.19 -15.06 11.17
CA LYS A 578 35.40 -15.64 10.57
C LYS A 578 35.40 -17.16 10.74
N TYR A 579 35.18 -17.64 11.96
CA TYR A 579 35.10 -19.08 12.24
C TYR A 579 33.94 -19.76 11.53
N PHE A 580 32.75 -19.16 11.55
CA PHE A 580 31.59 -19.70 10.86
C PHE A 580 31.84 -19.87 9.35
N LYS A 581 32.46 -18.87 8.70
CA LYS A 581 32.89 -18.91 7.29
C LYS A 581 33.95 -19.97 6.97
N THR A 582 34.62 -20.56 7.96
CA THR A 582 35.49 -21.72 7.69
C THR A 582 34.66 -22.93 7.30
N ILE A 583 33.44 -23.05 7.85
CA ILE A 583 32.53 -24.19 7.67
C ILE A 583 31.52 -23.95 6.55
N VAL A 584 31.02 -22.73 6.39
CA VAL A 584 29.98 -22.39 5.41
C VAL A 584 30.47 -21.47 4.31
N GLU A 585 29.74 -21.48 3.19
CA GLU A 585 29.77 -20.45 2.16
C GLU A 585 28.46 -19.66 2.21
N GLU A 586 28.59 -18.34 2.10
CA GLU A 586 27.44 -17.45 1.97
C GLU A 586 26.99 -17.40 0.52
N LYS A 587 25.73 -17.72 0.28
CA LYS A 587 25.11 -17.61 -1.04
C LYS A 587 24.00 -16.59 -0.99
N HIS A 588 24.20 -15.51 -1.76
CA HIS A 588 23.14 -14.58 -2.08
C HIS A 588 22.06 -15.31 -2.91
N SER A 589 20.81 -15.01 -2.62
CA SER A 589 19.68 -15.60 -3.35
C SER A 589 19.53 -15.00 -4.75
N ILE A 590 20.00 -13.78 -4.96
CA ILE A 590 20.03 -13.07 -6.23
C ILE A 590 21.49 -12.86 -6.64
N VAL A 591 21.89 -13.50 -7.73
CA VAL A 591 23.27 -13.48 -8.26
C VAL A 591 23.18 -13.31 -9.76
N ASP A 592 23.71 -12.22 -10.28
CA ASP A 592 23.51 -11.80 -11.67
C ASP A 592 22.03 -11.84 -12.10
N GLY A 593 21.19 -11.27 -11.25
CA GLY A 593 19.74 -11.26 -11.42
C GLY A 593 19.26 -10.15 -12.35
N ASN A 594 18.22 -10.43 -13.13
CA ASN A 594 17.69 -9.50 -14.12
C ASN A 594 16.20 -9.20 -13.87
N VAL A 595 15.83 -7.92 -13.90
CA VAL A 595 14.43 -7.48 -13.94
C VAL A 595 14.08 -7.12 -15.38
N THR A 596 12.96 -7.64 -15.86
CA THR A 596 12.37 -7.30 -17.17
C THR A 596 11.02 -6.67 -16.95
N ASP A 597 10.87 -5.42 -17.40
CA ASP A 597 9.70 -4.59 -17.12
C ASP A 597 9.15 -3.93 -18.40
N PRO A 598 8.32 -4.66 -19.17
CA PRO A 598 7.67 -4.16 -20.38
C PRO A 598 6.48 -3.26 -20.05
N MET A 599 6.38 -2.09 -20.70
CA MET A 599 5.22 -1.20 -20.56
C MET A 599 3.93 -1.88 -21.04
N GLY A 600 2.80 -1.52 -20.42
CA GLY A 600 1.49 -2.02 -20.83
C GLY A 600 1.06 -1.45 -22.18
N GLU A 601 0.13 -2.10 -22.87
CA GLU A 601 -0.28 -1.73 -24.23
C GLU A 601 -0.63 -0.23 -24.39
N MET A 602 -1.35 0.33 -23.40
CA MET A 602 -1.83 1.71 -23.40
C MET A 602 -0.95 2.69 -22.63
N ILE A 603 0.29 2.30 -22.36
CA ILE A 603 1.20 3.03 -21.48
C ILE A 603 2.39 3.52 -22.28
N GLU A 604 2.77 4.77 -22.02
CA GLU A 604 3.93 5.42 -22.61
C GLU A 604 4.96 5.72 -21.52
N PHE A 605 6.16 5.17 -21.66
CA PHE A 605 7.30 5.55 -20.83
C PHE A 605 7.65 7.03 -21.06
N GLN A 606 7.81 7.82 -20.01
CA GLN A 606 8.10 9.25 -20.15
C GLN A 606 9.60 9.49 -20.32
N LEU A 607 9.97 9.98 -21.51
CA LEU A 607 11.31 10.48 -21.83
C LEU A 607 11.35 11.99 -21.62
N LYS A 608 12.20 12.51 -20.74
CA LYS A 608 12.28 13.95 -20.42
C LYS A 608 12.58 14.82 -21.63
N ASN A 609 13.41 14.33 -22.55
CA ASN A 609 13.73 15.03 -23.81
C ASN A 609 12.87 14.56 -25.01
N SER A 610 11.87 13.71 -24.79
CA SER A 610 10.96 13.14 -25.80
C SER A 610 11.60 12.31 -26.93
N GLN A 611 12.91 12.08 -26.95
CA GLN A 611 13.59 11.52 -28.12
C GLN A 611 14.43 10.27 -27.81
N SER A 612 15.22 10.30 -26.74
CA SER A 612 16.13 9.23 -26.34
C SER A 612 16.00 8.93 -24.85
N PHE A 613 16.15 7.65 -24.50
CA PHE A 613 16.27 7.22 -23.11
C PHE A 613 17.62 7.68 -22.54
N THR A 614 17.57 8.39 -21.41
CA THR A 614 18.75 8.87 -20.70
C THR A 614 18.69 8.49 -19.22
N HIS A 615 19.80 8.70 -18.52
CA HIS A 615 19.89 8.49 -17.07
C HIS A 615 19.03 9.44 -16.24
N ASP A 616 18.47 10.50 -16.84
CA ASP A 616 17.55 11.40 -16.16
C ASP A 616 16.11 10.86 -16.11
N ASP A 617 15.79 9.85 -16.92
CA ASP A 617 14.44 9.30 -17.06
C ASP A 617 14.10 8.26 -15.98
N TYR A 618 15.09 7.83 -15.19
CA TYR A 618 14.91 6.90 -14.10
C TYR A 618 15.82 7.26 -12.91
N VAL A 619 15.52 6.67 -11.75
CA VAL A 619 16.40 6.69 -10.59
C VAL A 619 16.55 5.27 -10.08
N LEU A 620 17.79 4.80 -9.92
CA LEU A 620 18.10 3.52 -9.28
C LEU A 620 18.98 3.78 -8.05
N VAL A 621 18.50 3.39 -6.88
CA VAL A 621 19.20 3.55 -5.59
C VAL A 621 19.24 2.24 -4.82
N GLY A 622 20.32 2.05 -4.07
CA GLY A 622 20.47 0.98 -3.09
C GLY A 622 20.22 1.48 -1.67
N ASN A 623 19.73 0.60 -0.79
CA ASN A 623 19.52 0.94 0.62
C ASN A 623 20.82 1.07 1.44
N ASP A 624 21.97 0.76 0.84
CA ASP A 624 23.32 1.02 1.36
C ASP A 624 23.81 2.46 1.05
N GLY A 625 22.98 3.28 0.42
CA GLY A 625 23.31 4.65 0.00
C GLY A 625 24.01 4.74 -1.35
N SER A 626 24.11 3.63 -2.11
CA SER A 626 24.57 3.67 -3.50
C SER A 626 23.50 4.19 -4.46
N GLN A 627 23.92 4.75 -5.59
CA GLN A 627 23.02 5.20 -6.67
C GLN A 627 23.67 5.07 -8.05
N LEU A 628 22.88 4.85 -9.09
CA LEU A 628 23.34 5.06 -10.47
C LEU A 628 23.24 6.54 -10.83
N LYS A 629 24.37 7.17 -11.12
CA LYS A 629 24.45 8.55 -11.62
C LYS A 629 25.14 8.55 -12.97
N ASN A 630 24.45 9.04 -14.01
CA ASN A 630 24.92 8.98 -15.39
C ASN A 630 25.34 7.56 -15.83
N GLY A 631 24.61 6.54 -15.37
CA GLY A 631 24.87 5.14 -15.71
C GLY A 631 26.01 4.47 -14.95
N VAL A 632 26.67 5.18 -14.03
CA VAL A 632 27.76 4.65 -13.21
C VAL A 632 27.33 4.58 -11.75
N ALA A 633 27.62 3.47 -11.09
CA ALA A 633 27.35 3.29 -9.67
C ALA A 633 28.32 4.10 -8.81
N LEU A 634 27.77 4.87 -7.86
CA LEU A 634 28.53 5.70 -6.91
C LEU A 634 27.97 5.52 -5.50
N GLY A 635 28.77 5.82 -4.48
CA GLY A 635 28.36 5.74 -3.08
C GLY A 635 28.57 4.35 -2.47
N GLY A 636 27.73 4.02 -1.48
CA GLY A 636 27.93 2.85 -0.63
C GLY A 636 28.99 3.08 0.47
N PRO A 637 29.07 2.19 1.49
CA PRO A 637 29.99 2.35 2.61
C PRO A 637 31.47 2.43 2.22
N ASN A 638 31.84 1.78 1.11
CA ASN A 638 33.20 1.74 0.58
C ASN A 638 33.46 2.75 -0.55
N SER A 639 32.46 3.58 -0.90
CA SER A 639 32.55 4.53 -2.02
C SER A 639 32.88 3.89 -3.38
N ASP A 640 32.50 2.64 -3.60
CA ASP A 640 32.81 1.85 -4.80
C ASP A 640 31.57 1.48 -5.64
N GLY A 641 30.42 2.11 -5.34
CA GLY A 641 29.14 1.80 -5.97
C GLY A 641 28.29 0.78 -5.22
N GLY A 642 28.84 0.14 -4.18
CA GLY A 642 28.09 -0.69 -3.24
C GLY A 642 27.26 -1.79 -3.92
N ILE A 643 26.00 -1.95 -3.49
CA ILE A 643 25.11 -2.99 -4.06
C ILE A 643 24.71 -2.74 -5.52
N LEU A 644 24.97 -1.55 -6.05
CA LEU A 644 24.71 -1.21 -7.45
C LEU A 644 25.94 -1.33 -8.34
N LYS A 645 27.08 -1.77 -7.80
CA LYS A 645 28.28 -2.03 -8.59
C LYS A 645 27.96 -3.00 -9.74
N ASP A 646 28.38 -2.62 -10.95
CA ASP A 646 28.14 -3.32 -12.21
C ASP A 646 26.65 -3.43 -12.65
N VAL A 647 25.70 -2.94 -11.85
CA VAL A 647 24.28 -2.91 -12.21
C VAL A 647 24.04 -1.89 -13.32
N THR A 648 23.28 -2.30 -14.33
CA THR A 648 22.90 -1.42 -15.44
C THR A 648 21.38 -1.34 -15.58
N VAL A 649 20.91 -0.21 -16.10
CA VAL A 649 19.52 -0.03 -16.54
C VAL A 649 19.51 0.25 -18.03
N THR A 650 18.79 -0.57 -18.78
CA THR A 650 18.66 -0.44 -20.24
C THR A 650 17.20 -0.29 -20.63
N TYR A 651 16.96 0.31 -21.80
CA TYR A 651 15.62 0.49 -22.35
C TYR A 651 15.58 0.09 -23.82
N ASP A 652 14.69 -0.84 -24.15
CA ASP A 652 14.38 -1.20 -25.54
C ASP A 652 13.17 -0.39 -26.01
N LYS A 653 13.42 0.53 -26.95
CA LYS A 653 12.40 1.43 -27.53
C LYS A 653 11.35 0.69 -28.35
N THR A 654 11.67 -0.47 -28.94
CA THR A 654 10.77 -1.23 -29.81
C THR A 654 9.71 -1.94 -28.96
N SER A 655 10.16 -2.63 -27.92
CA SER A 655 9.26 -3.34 -27.00
C SER A 655 8.74 -2.46 -25.85
N GLN A 656 9.25 -1.23 -25.73
CA GLN A 656 9.03 -0.35 -24.56
C GLN A 656 9.32 -1.08 -23.25
N THR A 657 10.51 -1.68 -23.14
CA THR A 657 10.90 -2.49 -21.98
C THR A 657 12.08 -1.87 -21.26
N ILE A 658 11.91 -1.56 -19.98
CA ILE A 658 13.02 -1.22 -19.09
C ILE A 658 13.56 -2.50 -18.45
N LYS A 659 14.89 -2.63 -18.35
CA LYS A 659 15.57 -3.78 -17.74
C LYS A 659 16.57 -3.30 -16.71
N ILE A 660 16.66 -4.04 -15.61
CA ILE A 660 17.76 -3.94 -14.65
C ILE A 660 18.58 -5.21 -14.80
N ASN A 661 19.89 -5.09 -14.99
CA ASN A 661 20.78 -6.25 -15.19
C ASN A 661 21.84 -6.32 -14.08
N HIS A 662 22.33 -7.53 -13.82
CA HIS A 662 23.46 -7.78 -12.92
C HIS A 662 23.20 -7.49 -11.44
N LEU A 663 21.96 -7.70 -10.96
CA LEU A 663 21.64 -7.59 -9.55
C LEU A 663 22.36 -8.67 -8.74
N ASN A 664 23.03 -8.27 -7.66
CA ASN A 664 23.69 -9.16 -6.73
C ASN A 664 23.25 -8.77 -5.30
N LEU A 665 22.23 -9.46 -4.77
CA LEU A 665 21.56 -9.05 -3.53
C LEU A 665 21.46 -10.21 -2.54
N GLY A 666 22.06 -9.99 -1.37
CA GLY A 666 21.92 -10.81 -0.16
C GLY A 666 20.88 -10.26 0.82
N SER A 667 20.91 -10.78 2.05
CA SER A 667 19.96 -10.42 3.11
C SER A 667 20.02 -8.94 3.47
N GLY A 668 18.87 -8.28 3.47
CA GLY A 668 18.75 -6.86 3.80
C GLY A 668 19.34 -5.91 2.76
N GLN A 669 19.77 -6.41 1.59
CA GLN A 669 20.20 -5.59 0.46
C GLN A 669 19.01 -5.38 -0.49
N LYS A 670 18.64 -4.12 -0.68
CA LYS A 670 17.45 -3.72 -1.43
C LYS A 670 17.77 -2.64 -2.46
N VAL A 671 17.30 -2.84 -3.68
CA VAL A 671 17.34 -1.83 -4.76
C VAL A 671 15.95 -1.27 -5.02
N VAL A 672 15.90 0.00 -5.42
CA VAL A 672 14.67 0.73 -5.76
C VAL A 672 14.86 1.44 -7.10
N LEU A 673 14.08 1.03 -8.10
CA LEU A 673 13.96 1.69 -9.39
C LEU A 673 12.71 2.57 -9.39
N THR A 674 12.83 3.82 -9.82
CA THR A 674 11.67 4.67 -10.13
C THR A 674 11.75 5.25 -11.52
N TYR A 675 10.60 5.37 -12.19
CA TYR A 675 10.45 5.99 -13.51
C TYR A 675 9.02 6.52 -13.69
N ASP A 676 8.81 7.37 -14.69
CA ASP A 676 7.51 8.02 -14.94
C ASP A 676 6.81 7.44 -16.18
N VAL A 677 5.49 7.31 -16.12
CA VAL A 677 4.63 6.79 -17.20
C VAL A 677 3.43 7.70 -17.47
N ARG A 678 2.88 7.65 -18.68
CA ARG A 678 1.63 8.31 -19.08
C ARG A 678 0.65 7.33 -19.72
N LEU A 679 -0.65 7.48 -19.45
CA LEU A 679 -1.69 6.81 -20.25
C LEU A 679 -1.75 7.45 -21.65
N LYS A 680 -1.68 6.64 -22.71
CA LYS A 680 -1.78 7.11 -24.10
C LYS A 680 -3.19 7.62 -24.41
N ASP A 681 -3.30 8.59 -25.32
CA ASP A 681 -4.54 9.35 -25.60
C ASP A 681 -5.67 8.50 -26.24
N ASN A 682 -5.34 7.32 -26.78
CA ASN A 682 -6.28 6.43 -27.46
C ASN A 682 -7.02 5.45 -26.51
N TYR A 683 -7.03 5.70 -25.19
CA TYR A 683 -7.66 4.84 -24.17
C TYR A 683 -9.19 4.72 -24.26
N ILE A 684 -9.79 3.61 -23.82
CA ILE A 684 -11.24 3.52 -23.71
C ILE A 684 -11.69 4.15 -22.39
N SER A 685 -12.69 5.04 -22.44
CA SER A 685 -13.21 5.74 -21.26
C SER A 685 -13.61 4.75 -20.16
N ASN A 686 -13.30 5.07 -18.89
CA ASN A 686 -13.53 4.23 -17.71
C ASN A 686 -12.79 2.88 -17.65
N LYS A 687 -12.06 2.46 -18.69
CA LYS A 687 -11.33 1.18 -18.70
C LYS A 687 -10.00 1.27 -17.94
N PHE A 688 -9.76 0.31 -17.05
CA PHE A 688 -8.47 0.15 -16.38
C PHE A 688 -7.47 -0.58 -17.26
N TYR A 689 -6.30 0.03 -17.45
CA TYR A 689 -5.17 -0.53 -18.16
C TYR A 689 -4.05 -0.88 -17.18
N ASN A 690 -3.44 -2.04 -17.37
CA ASN A 690 -2.22 -2.40 -16.66
C ASN A 690 -1.11 -1.41 -17.02
N THR A 691 -0.35 -0.93 -16.04
CA THR A 691 0.80 -0.05 -16.30
C THR A 691 1.92 -0.77 -17.05
N ASN A 692 1.97 -2.10 -16.92
CA ASN A 692 3.03 -2.95 -17.45
C ASN A 692 2.43 -4.25 -17.97
N ASN A 693 3.09 -4.85 -18.96
CA ASN A 693 2.90 -6.26 -19.29
C ASN A 693 3.57 -7.12 -18.20
N ARG A 694 3.66 -8.45 -18.42
CA ARG A 694 4.27 -9.37 -17.46
C ARG A 694 5.68 -8.89 -17.07
N THR A 695 5.80 -8.43 -15.82
CA THR A 695 7.03 -7.90 -15.25
C THR A 695 7.66 -8.98 -14.38
N THR A 696 8.95 -9.26 -14.57
CA THR A 696 9.58 -10.44 -13.97
C THR A 696 10.96 -10.15 -13.38
N LEU A 697 11.32 -10.87 -12.32
CA LEU A 697 12.68 -11.06 -11.84
C LEU A 697 13.14 -12.48 -12.21
N SER A 698 14.32 -12.58 -12.82
CA SER A 698 15.10 -13.82 -12.90
C SER A 698 16.22 -13.71 -11.86
N PRO A 699 16.15 -14.41 -10.70
CA PRO A 699 17.08 -14.20 -9.60
C PRO A 699 18.53 -14.61 -9.91
N LYS A 700 18.72 -15.63 -10.76
CA LYS A 700 20.02 -16.17 -11.15
C LYS A 700 20.05 -16.41 -12.65
N SER A 701 20.21 -15.36 -13.43
CA SER A 701 19.91 -15.41 -14.87
C SER A 701 20.78 -16.41 -15.64
N GLU A 702 22.04 -16.61 -15.22
CA GLU A 702 22.94 -17.60 -15.83
C GLU A 702 22.75 -19.03 -15.28
N LYS A 703 22.60 -19.18 -13.96
CA LYS A 703 22.60 -20.50 -13.30
C LYS A 703 21.25 -21.21 -13.38
N GLU A 704 20.16 -20.44 -13.29
CA GLU A 704 18.78 -20.95 -13.23
C GLU A 704 17.85 -20.09 -14.11
N PRO A 705 18.05 -20.05 -15.44
CA PRO A 705 17.34 -19.13 -16.33
C PRO A 705 15.82 -19.31 -16.34
N ASN A 706 15.33 -20.50 -15.95
CA ASN A 706 13.91 -20.82 -15.89
C ASN A 706 13.25 -20.40 -14.55
N THR A 707 14.01 -19.99 -13.55
CA THR A 707 13.47 -19.49 -12.28
C THR A 707 13.02 -18.04 -12.48
N ILE A 708 11.70 -17.86 -12.63
CA ILE A 708 11.08 -16.56 -12.90
C ILE A 708 10.08 -16.23 -11.79
N ARG A 709 10.13 -14.98 -11.31
CA ARG A 709 9.23 -14.44 -10.28
C ARG A 709 8.49 -13.23 -10.83
N ASP A 710 7.16 -13.26 -10.78
CA ASP A 710 6.34 -12.15 -11.28
C ASP A 710 6.25 -11.00 -10.26
N PHE A 711 6.29 -9.76 -10.78
CA PHE A 711 5.87 -8.59 -10.02
C PHE A 711 4.36 -8.40 -10.10
N PRO A 712 3.73 -7.87 -9.03
CA PRO A 712 2.35 -7.43 -9.13
C PRO A 712 2.24 -6.17 -10.01
N ILE A 713 1.09 -5.94 -10.63
CA ILE A 713 0.95 -4.89 -11.66
C ILE A 713 -0.11 -3.84 -11.26
N PRO A 714 0.28 -2.56 -11.13
CA PRO A 714 -0.66 -1.45 -10.96
C PRO A 714 -1.56 -1.22 -12.18
N LYS A 715 -2.69 -0.53 -11.99
CA LYS A 715 -3.62 -0.17 -13.08
C LYS A 715 -3.97 1.31 -13.05
N ILE A 716 -4.18 1.90 -14.22
CA ILE A 716 -4.62 3.29 -14.39
C ILE A 716 -5.75 3.41 -15.42
N ARG A 717 -6.62 4.41 -15.28
CA ARG A 717 -7.70 4.74 -16.21
C ARG A 717 -7.91 6.25 -16.30
N ASP A 718 -8.73 6.65 -17.25
CA ASP A 718 -9.27 8.00 -17.33
C ASP A 718 -10.65 8.02 -18.02
N VAL A 719 -11.25 9.20 -18.10
CA VAL A 719 -12.50 9.48 -18.79
C VAL A 719 -12.29 10.51 -19.88
N ARG A 720 -12.91 10.26 -21.04
CA ARG A 720 -12.76 11.11 -22.22
C ARG A 720 -13.50 12.43 -22.08
N GLU A 721 -13.05 13.39 -22.89
CA GLU A 721 -13.84 14.57 -23.23
C GLU A 721 -14.78 14.27 -24.40
N PHE A 722 -15.97 14.88 -24.37
CA PHE A 722 -16.94 14.85 -25.46
C PHE A 722 -17.33 16.28 -25.90
N PRO A 723 -17.68 16.47 -27.18
CA PRO A 723 -18.02 17.79 -27.71
C PRO A 723 -19.44 18.22 -27.34
N VAL A 724 -19.60 19.52 -27.11
CA VAL A 724 -20.90 20.20 -26.98
C VAL A 724 -21.10 21.12 -28.18
N LEU A 725 -22.00 20.74 -29.08
CA LEU A 725 -22.35 21.53 -30.25
C LEU A 725 -23.38 22.59 -29.89
N THR A 726 -22.97 23.86 -29.81
CA THR A 726 -23.90 24.97 -29.61
C THR A 726 -24.48 25.46 -30.94
N ILE A 727 -25.82 25.48 -31.03
CA ILE A 727 -26.57 25.93 -32.21
C ILE A 727 -27.48 27.08 -31.81
N SER A 728 -27.08 28.31 -32.17
CA SER A 728 -27.91 29.50 -32.00
C SER A 728 -29.09 29.49 -32.99
N ASN A 729 -30.28 29.86 -32.52
CA ASN A 729 -31.48 29.98 -33.33
C ASN A 729 -31.91 31.42 -33.54
N GLN A 730 -32.52 31.68 -34.68
CA GLN A 730 -33.15 32.96 -34.97
C GLN A 730 -34.64 32.91 -34.65
N LYS A 731 -35.11 33.92 -33.91
CA LYS A 731 -36.53 34.08 -33.61
C LYS A 731 -37.33 34.34 -34.89
N LYS A 732 -38.54 33.76 -34.98
CA LYS A 732 -39.52 34.11 -36.01
C LYS A 732 -40.07 35.50 -35.71
N MET A 733 -40.13 36.35 -36.73
CA MET A 733 -40.71 37.68 -36.61
C MET A 733 -42.09 37.69 -37.29
N GLY A 734 -43.03 38.43 -36.72
CA GLY A 734 -44.38 38.54 -37.23
C GLY A 734 -44.49 39.40 -38.49
N GLU A 735 -45.54 39.14 -39.26
CA GLU A 735 -45.95 39.98 -40.38
C GLU A 735 -47.48 40.05 -40.46
N VAL A 736 -48.01 41.18 -40.90
CA VAL A 736 -49.46 41.36 -41.11
C VAL A 736 -49.71 42.23 -42.34
N GLU A 737 -50.68 41.82 -43.17
CA GLU A 737 -51.18 42.55 -44.33
C GLU A 737 -52.58 43.07 -44.02
N PHE A 738 -52.85 44.33 -44.37
CA PHE A 738 -54.22 44.88 -44.40
C PHE A 738 -54.53 45.45 -45.78
N ILE A 739 -55.81 45.46 -46.14
CA ILE A 739 -56.32 46.06 -47.39
C ILE A 739 -57.36 47.12 -47.06
N LYS A 740 -57.08 48.34 -47.48
CA LYS A 740 -57.95 49.50 -47.33
C LYS A 740 -59.02 49.52 -48.42
N VAL A 741 -60.29 49.53 -48.03
CA VAL A 741 -61.43 49.49 -48.97
C VAL A 741 -62.54 50.49 -48.62
N ASN A 742 -63.44 50.74 -49.56
CA ASN A 742 -64.69 51.48 -49.36
C ASN A 742 -65.66 50.65 -48.49
N LYS A 743 -66.26 51.26 -47.46
CA LYS A 743 -67.22 50.59 -46.55
C LYS A 743 -68.52 50.16 -47.25
N ASP A 744 -69.02 50.92 -48.21
CA ASP A 744 -70.26 50.59 -48.92
C ASP A 744 -70.00 49.59 -50.08
N LYS A 745 -68.75 49.48 -50.53
CA LYS A 745 -68.32 48.59 -51.64
C LYS A 745 -66.94 48.00 -51.36
N HIS A 746 -66.88 46.92 -50.58
CA HIS A 746 -65.61 46.30 -50.13
C HIS A 746 -64.69 45.78 -51.26
N SER A 747 -65.17 45.72 -52.52
CA SER A 747 -64.33 45.38 -53.69
C SER A 747 -63.51 46.56 -54.21
N GLU A 748 -63.74 47.78 -53.71
CA GLU A 748 -63.07 49.00 -54.14
C GLU A 748 -61.95 49.36 -53.16
N SER A 749 -60.70 49.15 -53.58
CA SER A 749 -59.50 49.52 -52.83
C SER A 749 -59.27 51.03 -52.80
N LEU A 750 -58.75 51.56 -51.69
CA LEU A 750 -58.53 52.99 -51.52
C LEU A 750 -57.04 53.36 -51.50
N LEU A 751 -56.65 54.22 -52.44
CA LEU A 751 -55.34 54.86 -52.52
C LEU A 751 -55.23 56.04 -51.53
N GLY A 752 -54.05 56.25 -50.95
CA GLY A 752 -53.72 57.49 -50.26
C GLY A 752 -54.06 57.55 -48.77
N ALA A 753 -54.60 56.49 -48.15
CA ALA A 753 -54.72 56.43 -46.69
C ALA A 753 -53.32 56.27 -46.07
N LYS A 754 -53.01 57.01 -45.01
CA LYS A 754 -51.77 56.83 -44.24
C LYS A 754 -52.04 56.15 -42.91
N PHE A 755 -51.22 55.16 -42.59
CA PHE A 755 -51.30 54.35 -41.38
C PHE A 755 -50.04 54.43 -40.56
N GLN A 756 -50.21 54.46 -39.24
CA GLN A 756 -49.13 54.32 -38.27
C GLN A 756 -49.39 53.09 -37.41
N LEU A 757 -48.41 52.21 -37.31
CA LEU A 757 -48.43 51.11 -36.36
C LEU A 757 -47.80 51.56 -35.05
N GLN A 758 -48.43 51.25 -33.93
CA GLN A 758 -47.86 51.50 -32.61
C GLN A 758 -47.77 50.19 -31.84
N ILE A 759 -46.67 50.00 -31.11
CA ILE A 759 -46.44 48.85 -30.22
C ILE A 759 -46.48 49.30 -28.76
N GLU A 760 -47.06 48.48 -27.89
CA GLU A 760 -47.01 48.67 -26.45
C GLU A 760 -45.59 48.36 -25.93
N LYS A 761 -44.91 49.37 -25.40
CA LYS A 761 -43.63 49.22 -24.67
C LYS A 761 -43.84 49.53 -23.19
N ASP A 762 -43.10 48.85 -22.34
CA ASP A 762 -43.07 49.10 -20.91
C ASP A 762 -41.87 50.01 -20.59
N PHE A 763 -42.13 51.14 -19.95
CA PHE A 763 -41.12 52.08 -19.47
C PHE A 763 -41.21 52.14 -17.95
N SER A 764 -40.47 51.27 -17.27
CA SER A 764 -40.35 51.25 -15.80
C SER A 764 -41.69 51.09 -15.07
N GLY A 765 -42.54 50.18 -15.53
CA GLY A 765 -43.84 49.87 -14.92
C GLY A 765 -45.02 50.67 -15.50
N TYR A 766 -44.77 51.53 -16.49
CA TYR A 766 -45.79 52.25 -17.25
C TYR A 766 -45.81 51.77 -18.71
N LYS A 767 -46.94 51.20 -19.13
CA LYS A 767 -47.15 50.73 -20.51
C LYS A 767 -47.65 51.87 -21.41
N GLN A 768 -46.98 52.07 -22.54
CA GLN A 768 -47.35 53.07 -23.52
C GLN A 768 -47.27 52.51 -24.94
N PHE A 769 -48.27 52.82 -25.77
CA PHE A 769 -48.19 52.60 -27.21
C PHE A 769 -47.33 53.69 -27.84
N VAL A 770 -46.26 53.29 -28.52
CA VAL A 770 -45.35 54.19 -29.24
C VAL A 770 -45.26 53.80 -30.71
N PRO A 771 -45.01 54.74 -31.63
CA PRO A 771 -44.81 54.43 -33.05
C PRO A 771 -43.76 53.34 -33.26
N GLU A 772 -44.10 52.35 -34.09
CA GLU A 772 -43.22 51.25 -34.48
C GLU A 772 -43.11 51.26 -36.02
N GLY A 773 -41.89 51.52 -36.51
CA GLY A 773 -41.64 51.72 -37.94
C GLY A 773 -42.08 53.10 -38.48
N SER A 774 -42.01 53.26 -39.80
CA SER A 774 -42.45 54.47 -40.51
C SER A 774 -43.92 54.38 -40.91
N ASP A 775 -44.59 55.53 -41.04
CA ASP A 775 -45.96 55.59 -41.56
C ASP A 775 -46.03 54.97 -42.97
N VAL A 776 -47.07 54.16 -43.23
CA VAL A 776 -47.28 53.46 -44.50
C VAL A 776 -48.49 54.04 -45.22
N THR A 777 -48.35 54.37 -46.50
CA THR A 777 -49.45 54.88 -47.33
C THR A 777 -49.99 53.79 -48.25
N THR A 778 -51.31 53.63 -48.33
CA THR A 778 -51.94 52.68 -49.26
C THR A 778 -51.66 53.08 -50.70
N LYS A 779 -51.38 52.09 -51.56
CA LYS A 779 -51.20 52.26 -53.01
C LYS A 779 -52.50 51.96 -53.76
N ASN A 780 -52.46 51.83 -55.09
CA ASN A 780 -53.64 51.61 -55.95
C ASN A 780 -54.41 50.32 -55.60
N ASP A 781 -53.74 49.32 -55.03
CA ASP A 781 -54.34 48.06 -54.58
C ASP A 781 -54.94 48.15 -53.17
N GLY A 782 -54.80 49.30 -52.50
CA GLY A 782 -55.27 49.54 -51.14
C GLY A 782 -54.44 48.86 -50.06
N LYS A 783 -53.34 48.18 -50.40
CA LYS A 783 -52.64 47.32 -49.43
C LYS A 783 -51.62 48.08 -48.58
N ILE A 784 -51.46 47.61 -47.34
CA ILE A 784 -50.35 47.96 -46.44
C ILE A 784 -49.79 46.69 -45.81
N TYR A 785 -48.47 46.70 -45.58
CA TYR A 785 -47.71 45.56 -45.14
C TYR A 785 -46.79 45.94 -43.99
N PHE A 786 -46.88 45.22 -42.88
CA PHE A 786 -45.97 45.34 -41.76
C PHE A 786 -45.19 44.04 -41.61
N LYS A 787 -43.87 44.10 -41.66
CA LYS A 787 -42.96 42.95 -41.60
C LYS A 787 -41.99 43.10 -40.45
N ALA A 788 -41.32 42.01 -40.08
CA ALA A 788 -40.29 41.97 -39.04
C ALA A 788 -40.80 42.49 -37.68
N LEU A 789 -42.06 42.21 -37.35
CA LEU A 789 -42.69 42.61 -36.11
C LEU A 789 -42.17 41.73 -34.96
N GLN A 790 -41.71 42.37 -33.89
CA GLN A 790 -41.34 41.67 -32.66
C GLN A 790 -42.60 41.20 -31.92
N ASP A 791 -42.43 40.27 -30.98
CA ASP A 791 -43.55 39.89 -30.11
C ASP A 791 -44.00 41.09 -29.28
N GLY A 792 -45.32 41.31 -29.21
CA GLY A 792 -45.87 42.47 -28.51
C GLY A 792 -47.31 42.77 -28.90
N ASN A 793 -47.92 43.71 -28.19
CA ASN A 793 -49.27 44.20 -28.47
C ASN A 793 -49.20 45.41 -29.40
N TYR A 794 -50.02 45.39 -30.44
CA TYR A 794 -50.02 46.37 -31.50
C TYR A 794 -51.37 47.05 -31.65
N LYS A 795 -51.32 48.33 -32.00
CA LYS A 795 -52.45 49.15 -32.41
C LYS A 795 -52.16 49.80 -33.76
N LEU A 796 -53.04 49.61 -34.71
CA LEU A 796 -52.98 50.27 -36.00
C LEU A 796 -53.84 51.54 -35.97
N TYR A 797 -53.27 52.67 -36.37
CA TYR A 797 -53.94 53.96 -36.48
C TYR A 797 -54.02 54.37 -37.94
N GLU A 798 -55.18 54.85 -38.38
CA GLU A 798 -55.28 55.64 -39.59
C GLU A 798 -55.03 57.10 -39.22
N ILE A 799 -53.95 57.67 -39.75
CA ILE A 799 -53.51 59.04 -39.41
C ILE A 799 -53.85 60.04 -40.52
N SER A 800 -54.19 59.56 -41.72
CA SER A 800 -54.71 60.37 -42.82
C SER A 800 -55.70 59.54 -43.62
N SER A 801 -56.93 60.01 -43.73
CA SER A 801 -57.96 59.35 -44.53
C SER A 801 -57.82 59.66 -46.03
N PRO A 802 -58.22 58.75 -46.93
CA PRO A 802 -58.25 59.02 -48.37
C PRO A 802 -59.17 60.17 -48.75
N ASP A 803 -58.85 60.84 -49.85
CA ASP A 803 -59.71 61.87 -50.42
C ASP A 803 -61.11 61.33 -50.73
N GLY A 804 -62.14 62.11 -50.39
CA GLY A 804 -63.55 61.71 -50.55
C GLY A 804 -64.13 60.88 -49.40
N TYR A 805 -63.35 60.55 -48.37
CA TYR A 805 -63.81 59.78 -47.21
C TYR A 805 -63.89 60.60 -45.92
N ILE A 806 -64.72 60.16 -44.97
CA ILE A 806 -64.86 60.82 -43.67
C ILE A 806 -63.53 60.73 -42.93
N GLU A 807 -63.06 61.87 -42.41
CA GLU A 807 -61.81 61.97 -41.68
C GLU A 807 -61.89 61.22 -40.34
N VAL A 808 -60.88 60.39 -40.07
CA VAL A 808 -60.76 59.59 -38.85
C VAL A 808 -59.86 60.31 -37.85
N LYS A 809 -60.42 60.69 -36.70
CA LYS A 809 -59.67 61.41 -35.65
C LYS A 809 -58.98 60.42 -34.71
N THR A 810 -57.65 60.31 -34.81
CA THR A 810 -56.65 59.79 -33.82
C THR A 810 -56.97 58.56 -32.98
N LYS A 811 -58.00 57.76 -33.32
CA LYS A 811 -58.34 56.51 -32.63
C LYS A 811 -57.72 55.32 -33.39
N PRO A 812 -57.26 54.28 -32.67
CA PRO A 812 -56.84 53.04 -33.30
C PRO A 812 -58.02 52.37 -34.00
N VAL A 813 -57.74 51.67 -35.11
CA VAL A 813 -58.74 50.92 -35.89
C VAL A 813 -58.68 49.42 -35.59
N VAL A 814 -57.49 48.88 -35.35
CA VAL A 814 -57.26 47.45 -35.13
C VAL A 814 -56.28 47.26 -33.99
N THR A 815 -56.52 46.25 -33.16
CA THR A 815 -55.58 45.72 -32.17
C THR A 815 -55.19 44.29 -32.52
N PHE A 816 -53.93 43.91 -32.32
CA PHE A 816 -53.46 42.53 -32.43
C PHE A 816 -52.24 42.29 -31.56
N THR A 817 -51.88 41.03 -31.38
CA THR A 817 -50.68 40.61 -30.66
C THR A 817 -49.82 39.77 -31.60
N ILE A 818 -48.53 40.07 -31.70
CA ILE A 818 -47.56 39.13 -32.26
C ILE A 818 -47.09 38.25 -31.11
N GLN A 819 -47.28 36.94 -31.25
CA GLN A 819 -46.82 35.94 -30.29
C GLN A 819 -46.12 34.82 -31.06
N ASN A 820 -44.87 34.51 -30.71
CA ASN A 820 -44.05 33.51 -31.40
C ASN A 820 -43.88 33.77 -32.91
N GLY A 821 -43.89 35.05 -33.30
CA GLY A 821 -43.84 35.46 -34.70
C GLY A 821 -45.13 35.23 -35.49
N GLU A 822 -46.25 34.93 -34.84
CA GLU A 822 -47.57 34.78 -35.47
C GLU A 822 -48.54 35.86 -34.98
N VAL A 823 -49.44 36.29 -35.88
CA VAL A 823 -50.51 37.25 -35.53
C VAL A 823 -51.60 36.52 -34.77
N THR A 824 -51.89 36.99 -33.56
CA THR A 824 -52.94 36.48 -32.68
C THR A 824 -53.84 37.64 -32.23
N ASN A 825 -55.07 37.34 -31.80
CA ASN A 825 -56.00 38.32 -31.25
C ASN A 825 -56.29 39.55 -32.14
N LEU A 826 -56.19 39.39 -33.46
CA LEU A 826 -56.46 40.46 -34.43
C LEU A 826 -57.96 40.78 -34.46
N LYS A 827 -58.31 42.02 -34.09
CA LYS A 827 -59.71 42.47 -34.00
C LYS A 827 -59.84 43.99 -34.13
N ALA A 828 -61.06 44.44 -34.41
CA ALA A 828 -61.40 45.87 -34.40
C ALA A 828 -61.16 46.47 -33.01
N ASP A 829 -60.61 47.71 -32.94
CA ASP A 829 -60.52 48.42 -31.67
C ASP A 829 -61.93 48.79 -31.16
N PRO A 830 -62.28 48.50 -29.89
CA PRO A 830 -63.60 48.82 -29.35
C PRO A 830 -63.99 50.30 -29.42
N ASN A 831 -63.00 51.20 -29.44
CA ASN A 831 -63.19 52.65 -29.47
C ASN A 831 -63.16 53.24 -30.88
N ALA A 832 -62.99 52.40 -31.91
CA ALA A 832 -63.09 52.84 -33.30
C ALA A 832 -64.52 53.32 -33.58
N ASN A 833 -64.66 54.52 -34.14
CA ASN A 833 -65.96 55.03 -34.53
C ASN A 833 -66.44 54.28 -35.78
N LYS A 834 -67.31 53.29 -35.56
CA LYS A 834 -67.88 52.41 -36.62
C LYS A 834 -68.57 53.19 -37.74
N ASN A 835 -68.99 54.44 -37.51
CA ASN A 835 -69.59 55.29 -38.53
C ASN A 835 -68.56 55.95 -39.47
N GLN A 836 -67.26 55.91 -39.13
CA GLN A 836 -66.17 56.51 -39.90
C GLN A 836 -65.26 55.43 -40.49
N ILE A 837 -64.79 54.53 -39.64
CA ILE A 837 -63.82 53.48 -39.98
C ILE A 837 -64.26 52.14 -39.36
N GLY A 838 -63.91 51.03 -40.00
CA GLY A 838 -64.20 49.70 -39.47
C GLY A 838 -63.18 48.65 -39.91
N TYR A 839 -63.16 47.52 -39.20
CA TYR A 839 -62.36 46.35 -39.53
C TYR A 839 -63.28 45.17 -39.84
N LEU A 840 -62.97 44.45 -40.90
CA LEU A 840 -63.68 43.23 -41.32
C LEU A 840 -62.66 42.19 -41.74
N GLU A 841 -62.95 40.93 -41.44
CA GLU A 841 -62.22 39.79 -41.97
C GLU A 841 -63.09 39.07 -43.00
N GLY A 842 -62.55 38.83 -44.20
CA GLY A 842 -63.29 38.17 -45.28
C GLY A 842 -62.35 37.48 -46.26
N ASN A 843 -62.64 36.22 -46.60
CA ASN A 843 -61.85 35.38 -47.52
C ASN A 843 -60.34 35.32 -47.17
N GLY A 844 -60.00 35.23 -45.88
CA GLY A 844 -58.60 35.17 -45.41
C GLY A 844 -57.83 36.49 -45.57
N LYS A 845 -58.53 37.62 -45.73
CA LYS A 845 -57.94 38.96 -45.84
C LYS A 845 -58.46 39.86 -44.73
N HIS A 846 -57.60 40.77 -44.27
CA HIS A 846 -57.90 41.75 -43.24
C HIS A 846 -58.21 43.11 -43.88
N LEU A 847 -59.48 43.52 -43.83
CA LEU A 847 -59.97 44.72 -44.50
C LEU A 847 -60.15 45.88 -43.52
N ILE A 848 -59.67 47.06 -43.90
CA ILE A 848 -59.91 48.33 -43.20
C ILE A 848 -60.84 49.19 -44.06
N THR A 849 -62.04 49.47 -43.57
CA THR A 849 -63.11 50.15 -44.32
C THR A 849 -63.19 51.63 -43.95
N ASN A 850 -63.34 52.53 -44.93
CA ASN A 850 -63.70 53.94 -44.68
C ASN A 850 -65.07 54.26 -45.24
N THR A 851 -65.81 55.07 -44.50
CA THR A 851 -67.13 55.55 -44.92
C THR A 851 -66.97 56.74 -45.87
N PRO A 852 -67.52 56.70 -47.09
CA PRO A 852 -67.42 57.81 -48.03
C PRO A 852 -68.17 59.05 -47.53
N LYS A 853 -67.67 60.25 -47.85
CA LYS A 853 -68.41 61.51 -47.61
C LYS A 853 -69.61 61.53 -48.55
N ARG A 854 -70.82 61.48 -48.00
CA ARG A 854 -72.05 61.62 -48.79
C ARG A 854 -72.27 63.12 -49.10
N PRO A 855 -72.76 63.48 -50.29
CA PRO A 855 -73.20 64.86 -50.57
C PRO A 855 -74.24 65.30 -49.54
N PRO A 856 -74.26 66.58 -49.09
CA PRO A 856 -75.31 67.09 -48.21
C PRO A 856 -76.68 66.77 -48.82
N GLY A 857 -77.52 66.09 -48.04
CA GLY A 857 -78.79 65.54 -48.51
C GLY A 857 -79.72 66.61 -49.06
N VAL A 858 -79.93 66.60 -50.37
CA VAL A 858 -81.18 67.13 -50.94
C VAL A 858 -82.25 66.10 -50.59
N PHE A 859 -83.17 66.46 -49.68
CA PHE A 859 -84.35 65.66 -49.38
C PHE A 859 -85.11 65.34 -50.67
N PRO A 860 -85.35 64.06 -51.02
CA PRO A 860 -86.32 63.74 -52.05
C PRO A 860 -87.73 63.80 -51.47
N LYS A 861 -88.54 64.66 -52.10
CA LYS A 861 -90.01 64.72 -52.03
C LYS A 861 -90.61 63.31 -52.08
N THR A 862 -91.35 62.91 -51.05
CA THR A 862 -92.26 61.76 -51.12
C THR A 862 -93.59 62.20 -51.73
N GLY A 863 -93.67 62.09 -53.05
CA GLY A 863 -94.90 62.20 -53.83
C GLY A 863 -94.67 61.62 -55.22
N GLY A 864 -94.68 60.29 -55.36
CA GLY A 864 -94.55 59.67 -56.68
C GLY A 864 -94.35 58.14 -56.71
N ILE A 865 -95.40 57.46 -57.20
CA ILE A 865 -95.48 56.12 -57.82
C ILE A 865 -95.50 54.89 -56.89
N GLY A 866 -94.96 54.95 -55.66
CA GLY A 866 -95.07 53.83 -54.70
C GLY A 866 -96.46 53.63 -54.06
N THR A 867 -97.27 54.68 -53.94
CA THR A 867 -98.57 54.64 -53.24
C THR A 867 -99.73 54.14 -54.13
N ILE A 868 -99.58 54.24 -55.45
CA ILE A 868 -100.63 53.87 -56.42
C ILE A 868 -100.85 52.34 -56.43
N VAL A 869 -99.82 51.54 -56.19
CA VAL A 869 -99.93 50.07 -56.14
C VAL A 869 -100.70 49.62 -54.89
N TYR A 870 -100.50 50.27 -53.75
CA TYR A 870 -101.24 49.94 -52.53
C TYR A 870 -102.70 50.42 -52.55
N ILE A 871 -102.99 51.54 -53.22
CA ILE A 871 -104.37 52.01 -53.43
C ILE A 871 -105.10 51.10 -54.43
N LEU A 872 -104.46 50.63 -55.51
CA LEU A 872 -105.08 49.70 -56.47
C LEU A 872 -105.35 48.31 -55.86
N VAL A 873 -104.42 47.75 -55.09
CA VAL A 873 -104.63 46.45 -54.42
C VAL A 873 -105.69 46.56 -53.32
N GLY A 874 -105.69 47.66 -52.54
CA GLY A 874 -106.71 47.92 -51.51
C GLY A 874 -108.12 48.17 -52.06
N SER A 875 -108.23 48.88 -53.20
CA SER A 875 -109.52 49.17 -53.85
C SER A 875 -110.15 47.93 -54.48
N THR A 876 -109.32 47.01 -55.00
CA THR A 876 -109.79 45.76 -55.62
C THR A 876 -110.36 44.80 -54.58
N PHE A 877 -109.77 44.75 -53.37
CA PHE A 877 -110.34 44.03 -52.24
C PHE A 877 -111.64 44.68 -51.71
N MET A 878 -111.74 46.00 -51.71
CA MET A 878 -112.96 46.70 -51.26
C MET A 878 -114.14 46.53 -52.23
N ILE A 879 -113.90 46.54 -53.55
CA ILE A 879 -114.94 46.31 -54.58
C ILE A 879 -115.42 44.84 -54.60
N LEU A 880 -114.53 43.87 -54.39
CA LEU A 880 -114.91 42.45 -54.26
C LEU A 880 -115.72 42.17 -52.97
N THR A 881 -115.51 42.96 -51.92
CA THR A 881 -116.25 42.86 -50.66
C THR A 881 -117.60 43.60 -50.71
N ILE A 882 -117.69 44.72 -51.46
CA ILE A 882 -118.96 45.44 -51.70
C ILE A 882 -119.87 44.67 -52.68
N CYS A 883 -119.31 43.97 -53.67
CA CYS A 883 -120.08 43.11 -54.58
C CYS A 883 -120.54 41.78 -53.95
N SER A 884 -119.93 41.31 -52.85
CA SER A 884 -120.40 40.12 -52.11
C SER A 884 -121.40 40.45 -51.00
N PHE A 885 -121.54 41.72 -50.60
CA PHE A 885 -122.43 42.15 -49.50
C PHE A 885 -123.74 42.86 -49.92
N ARG A 886 -124.02 43.01 -51.23
CA ARG A 886 -125.31 43.53 -51.77
C ARG A 886 -126.06 42.56 -52.70
N ARG A 887 -125.90 41.25 -52.48
CA ARG A 887 -126.85 40.20 -52.89
C ARG A 887 -127.34 39.44 -51.65
N LYS A 888 -127.99 40.17 -50.73
CA LYS A 888 -128.88 39.64 -49.67
C LYS A 888 -129.46 40.80 -48.84
N GLN A 889 -130.35 41.59 -49.45
CA GLN A 889 -131.56 42.22 -48.89
C GLN A 889 -132.10 43.21 -49.94
N LEU A 890 -133.45 43.31 -49.97
CA LEU A 890 -134.34 44.11 -50.83
C LEU A 890 -133.78 45.38 -51.47
#